data_AF-A0A646HI20-F1
#
_entry.id   AF-A0A646HI20-F1
#
_cell.length_a   1.000
_cell.length_b   1.000
_cell.length_c   1.000
_cell.angle_alpha   90.00
_cell.angle_beta   90.00
_cell.angle_gamma   90.00
#
_symmetry.space_group_name_H-M   'P 1'
#
loop_
_entity.id
_entity.type
_entity.pdbx_description
1 polymer ?
#
loop_
_entity_poly.entity_id
_entity_poly.type
_entity_poly.pdbx_seq_one_letter_code
_entity_poly.pdbx_strand_id
1 'polypeptide(L)'
;MSIRNIANVSLCLALLSVGNGVAAQNESRWHNVDINQQNREPRRAAFFAYESLDKAQSFDKRKSVNYLSMEGMWKFNFVKDHNKRPANFFAANYDDSEWKDFPVPGLFELNGYGDATYKNVGYAWATQFAPNPPYISELNNYTGSYRRTFELPKDWKGKDVYFHVGSATSNLTLWVNGKYVGYSEDSKVAAEFNISKYLKPGRNLIAMQVMRWCDGSYFEDQDFWRFTGIAREVYLYARPKLHAADIRLDAGLMNNYRDGILNYQIALKGGKTDVTVALCDKDGKQIASATGAQGVIKVPKVKAWTAETPYLYKVYISLKNKQGVAEVIPQKVGFRNVEIKNAQLLVNGKPVLIKGANRHEIDPDGGYVVSVERMIQDIRIMKQLNINAVRTCHYPDDPRWYELCDEYGLYLTAEANLESHGMGYEEKSLAKFPEYLQTHIERNEGNVKSFINHPSIIVWSLGNECGYGINFEKTYDWVKALDKTRPVQYERGGYDSKTDIYCPMYIDYEESEKYCKSDGVKPYIQCEYAHAMGNSEGGFKEYWDLIRKYPKYQGGYIWDFVDQGIRDKGPVTGKEIFTYGGDYGRYPASDYNFNCNGIIAPDRRLNPHAYEIQYYHQNVWIKDLDAVNGAFKVYNENFFKNIDDLNLTATVYANGVKLATVEIPETKGIAPQATKLIKSDELKYAVAEAESKHAKEEIVLNFAFASDGTQPLVDKGQVMARQQFIISDYQFAKPAVPAVAAAPTKKGKVQETSSMEVEETNSYVKVSAQRMSVTIGKKTGMIDYLDVDGEPMLKFRESMTPEFWRAPTDNDYGASLQKEMRVWKNPQMTLKSFDKNVSKDNVVLTALFDMPEVKAQLVLRYDISAAGEVNVTQKMTTDKEVQVADLFRFGLQLQMPATFSKLEYYGRGPEENYVDRHSSAFIGKYESDVKDEYYPYIRPQESGNHTDIRHFSIFNPTTGKGITFEGYEPMECSAIPYLVEDLDSGIEKTHAWGQHSGDLVDKGLVQLHIQKCQYPLGCIDSWMTKPMEKYRLHYADREFTFKIKAK
;
A
#
# COMPACT_ATOMS: atom_id res chain seq x y z
N MET A 1 -12.67 32.17 -81.13
CA MET A 1 -13.64 32.40 -80.04
C MET A 1 -14.42 31.13 -79.84
N SER A 2 -14.61 30.59 -78.63
CA SER A 2 -14.23 31.06 -77.29
C SER A 2 -14.44 29.87 -76.34
N ILE A 3 -13.40 29.17 -75.85
CA ILE A 3 -12.64 29.39 -74.60
C ILE A 3 -13.49 29.49 -73.29
N ARG A 4 -14.83 29.47 -73.32
CA ARG A 4 -15.64 29.57 -72.08
C ARG A 4 -16.32 28.30 -71.56
N ASN A 5 -16.41 27.21 -72.33
CA ASN A 5 -17.21 26.04 -71.91
C ASN A 5 -16.42 24.79 -71.46
N ILE A 6 -15.09 24.75 -71.62
CA ILE A 6 -14.27 23.62 -71.13
C ILE A 6 -13.70 23.89 -69.72
N ALA A 7 -13.65 25.16 -69.28
CA ALA A 7 -13.15 25.51 -67.95
C ALA A 7 -14.15 25.20 -66.80
N ASN A 8 -15.46 25.18 -67.07
CA ASN A 8 -16.47 25.05 -66.00
C ASN A 8 -16.82 23.59 -65.65
N VAL A 9 -16.57 22.62 -66.55
CA VAL A 9 -16.82 21.20 -66.28
C VAL A 9 -15.65 20.57 -65.51
N SER A 10 -14.41 20.99 -65.78
CA SER A 10 -13.24 20.54 -65.01
C SER A 10 -13.17 21.17 -63.61
N LEU A 11 -13.76 22.34 -63.38
CA LEU A 11 -13.80 22.98 -62.06
C LEU A 11 -14.84 22.35 -61.12
N CYS A 12 -15.97 21.85 -61.65
CA CYS A 12 -16.99 21.17 -60.85
C CYS A 12 -16.59 19.73 -60.44
N LEU A 13 -15.85 19.00 -61.29
CA LEU A 13 -15.31 17.68 -60.94
C LEU A 13 -14.09 17.76 -60.00
N ALA A 14 -13.33 18.87 -60.02
CA ALA A 14 -12.27 19.14 -59.04
C ALA A 14 -12.83 19.54 -57.66
N LEU A 15 -13.98 20.24 -57.60
CA LEU A 15 -14.61 20.61 -56.32
C LEU A 15 -15.37 19.45 -55.66
N LEU A 16 -15.89 18.50 -56.43
CA LEU A 16 -16.54 17.28 -55.91
C LEU A 16 -15.54 16.20 -55.44
N SER A 17 -14.31 16.20 -55.97
CA SER A 17 -13.24 15.28 -55.50
C SER A 17 -12.48 15.82 -54.28
N VAL A 18 -12.49 17.14 -54.04
CA VAL A 18 -11.94 17.77 -52.83
C VAL A 18 -12.96 17.78 -51.68
N GLY A 19 -14.27 17.79 -51.97
CA GLY A 19 -15.33 17.69 -50.96
C GLY A 19 -15.49 16.31 -50.32
N ASN A 20 -15.27 15.23 -51.08
CA ASN A 20 -15.41 13.86 -50.56
C ASN A 20 -14.17 13.35 -49.80
N GLY A 21 -13.02 14.02 -49.92
CA GLY A 21 -11.82 13.71 -49.12
C GLY A 21 -11.84 14.30 -47.70
N VAL A 22 -12.64 15.35 -47.48
CA VAL A 22 -12.78 16.02 -46.17
C VAL A 22 -13.98 15.48 -45.40
N ALA A 23 -15.04 15.04 -46.08
CA ALA A 23 -16.23 14.48 -45.43
C ALA A 23 -16.03 13.04 -44.89
N ALA A 24 -15.04 12.28 -45.38
CA ALA A 24 -14.72 10.94 -44.87
C ALA A 24 -13.83 10.94 -43.60
N GLN A 25 -13.46 12.12 -43.07
CA GLN A 25 -12.69 12.27 -41.83
C GLN A 25 -13.56 12.40 -40.56
N ASN A 26 -14.88 12.25 -40.68
CA ASN A 26 -15.84 12.75 -39.69
C ASN A 26 -16.62 11.70 -38.89
N GLU A 27 -16.18 10.45 -38.83
CA GLU A 27 -16.51 9.59 -37.68
C GLU A 27 -15.39 9.76 -36.66
N SER A 28 -15.71 10.32 -35.49
CA SER A 28 -14.77 10.46 -34.39
C SER A 28 -14.30 9.07 -33.95
N ARG A 29 -13.06 8.71 -34.26
CA ARG A 29 -12.45 7.41 -33.90
C ARG A 29 -12.62 7.06 -32.42
N TRP A 30 -12.55 8.07 -31.56
CA TRP A 30 -12.74 8.04 -30.11
C TRP A 30 -14.21 7.84 -29.65
N HIS A 31 -15.11 7.48 -30.58
CA HIS A 31 -16.50 7.08 -30.37
C HIS A 31 -16.86 5.81 -31.15
N ASN A 32 -15.87 5.03 -31.55
CA ASN A 32 -16.08 3.87 -32.40
C ASN A 32 -15.29 2.68 -31.86
N VAL A 33 -16.02 1.77 -31.22
CA VAL A 33 -15.50 0.56 -30.55
C VAL A 33 -14.75 -0.38 -31.48
N ASP A 34 -14.98 -0.27 -32.80
CA ASP A 34 -14.27 -1.05 -33.81
C ASP A 34 -12.86 -0.46 -34.11
N ILE A 35 -12.55 0.75 -33.59
CA ILE A 35 -11.36 1.53 -33.93
C ILE A 35 -10.59 1.97 -32.66
N ASN A 36 -10.08 1.01 -31.90
CA ASN A 36 -9.15 1.30 -30.79
C ASN A 36 -7.74 1.71 -31.28
N GLN A 37 -7.40 1.44 -32.54
CA GLN A 37 -6.09 1.71 -33.12
C GLN A 37 -6.14 1.87 -34.63
N GLN A 38 -5.27 2.71 -35.20
CA GLN A 38 -5.07 2.85 -36.64
C GLN A 38 -3.60 3.07 -36.98
N ASN A 39 -3.06 2.27 -37.92
CA ASN A 39 -1.67 2.31 -38.37
C ASN A 39 -0.62 2.16 -37.24
N ARG A 40 -1.02 1.73 -36.04
CA ARG A 40 -0.11 1.32 -34.97
C ARG A 40 0.60 0.04 -35.38
N GLU A 41 1.89 -0.09 -35.06
CA GLU A 41 2.60 -1.35 -35.27
C GLU A 41 2.01 -2.46 -34.37
N PRO A 42 2.01 -3.72 -34.81
CA PRO A 42 1.55 -4.85 -33.99
C PRO A 42 2.24 -4.90 -32.61
N ARG A 43 1.51 -5.34 -31.58
CA ARG A 43 2.09 -5.59 -30.23
C ARG A 43 3.10 -6.73 -30.34
N ARG A 44 4.24 -6.56 -29.66
CA ARG A 44 5.41 -7.47 -29.65
C ARG A 44 6.05 -7.43 -28.27
N ALA A 45 6.95 -8.38 -27.98
CA ALA A 45 7.75 -8.34 -26.76
C ALA A 45 8.52 -7.01 -26.60
N ALA A 46 8.64 -6.55 -25.36
CA ALA A 46 9.41 -5.36 -25.01
C ALA A 46 10.92 -5.63 -25.20
N PHE A 47 11.52 -4.98 -26.20
CA PHE A 47 12.96 -5.00 -26.42
C PHE A 47 13.43 -3.82 -27.26
N PHE A 48 14.71 -3.47 -27.11
CA PHE A 48 15.43 -2.52 -27.95
C PHE A 48 16.55 -3.23 -28.73
N ALA A 49 16.78 -2.82 -29.97
CA ALA A 49 17.81 -3.39 -30.84
C ALA A 49 18.97 -2.42 -31.03
N TYR A 50 20.19 -2.95 -31.00
CA TYR A 50 21.43 -2.19 -31.10
C TYR A 50 22.16 -2.52 -32.39
N GLU A 51 22.99 -1.58 -32.84
CA GLU A 51 23.83 -1.71 -34.03
C GLU A 51 24.99 -2.70 -33.88
N SER A 52 25.36 -3.07 -32.64
CA SER A 52 26.48 -3.97 -32.37
C SER A 52 26.35 -4.66 -31.01
N LEU A 53 27.13 -5.74 -30.82
CA LEU A 53 27.19 -6.48 -29.56
C LEU A 53 27.75 -5.63 -28.41
N ASP A 54 28.80 -4.85 -28.68
CA ASP A 54 29.43 -3.95 -27.70
C ASP A 54 28.40 -2.97 -27.09
N LYS A 55 27.53 -2.40 -27.92
CA LYS A 55 26.46 -1.51 -27.44
C LYS A 55 25.36 -2.28 -26.72
N ALA A 56 24.95 -3.44 -27.25
CA ALA A 56 23.91 -4.28 -26.68
C ALA A 56 24.24 -4.77 -25.26
N GLN A 57 25.53 -5.02 -24.96
CA GLN A 57 25.98 -5.45 -23.63
C GLN A 57 25.66 -4.45 -22.51
N SER A 58 25.40 -3.19 -22.86
CA SER A 58 25.04 -2.16 -21.88
C SER A 58 23.59 -2.21 -21.40
N PHE A 59 22.68 -2.84 -22.16
CA PHE A 59 21.22 -2.76 -21.95
C PHE A 59 20.66 -1.33 -21.87
N ASP A 60 21.44 -0.32 -22.27
CA ASP A 60 21.04 1.09 -22.20
C ASP A 60 20.81 1.63 -23.61
N LYS A 61 19.53 1.76 -24.01
CA LYS A 61 19.14 2.21 -25.35
C LYS A 61 19.74 3.57 -25.71
N ARG A 62 20.04 4.43 -24.72
CA ARG A 62 20.63 5.76 -24.93
C ARG A 62 22.05 5.69 -25.51
N LYS A 63 22.71 4.54 -25.42
CA LYS A 63 24.05 4.31 -26.00
C LYS A 63 24.01 3.90 -27.48
N SER A 64 22.83 3.63 -28.05
CA SER A 64 22.68 3.27 -29.46
C SER A 64 22.61 4.50 -30.34
N VAL A 65 23.28 4.46 -31.50
CA VAL A 65 23.12 5.49 -32.56
C VAL A 65 21.74 5.44 -33.23
N ASN A 66 20.95 4.40 -32.95
CA ASN A 66 19.59 4.23 -33.44
C ASN A 66 18.53 4.70 -32.45
N TYR A 67 18.92 5.37 -31.35
CA TYR A 67 18.01 5.96 -30.38
C TYR A 67 18.06 7.49 -30.45
N LEU A 68 16.91 8.13 -30.34
CA LEU A 68 16.81 9.58 -30.17
C LEU A 68 15.67 9.89 -29.19
N SER A 69 16.01 10.46 -28.02
CA SER A 69 14.99 10.89 -27.06
C SER A 69 14.11 11.99 -27.67
N MET A 70 12.82 11.87 -27.40
CA MET A 70 11.80 12.87 -27.74
C MET A 70 11.14 13.42 -26.46
N GLU A 71 11.78 13.22 -25.31
CA GLU A 71 11.41 13.79 -24.02
C GLU A 71 11.96 15.21 -23.86
N GLY A 72 11.42 15.97 -22.90
CA GLY A 72 11.71 17.38 -22.67
C GLY A 72 10.56 18.27 -23.09
N MET A 73 10.85 19.55 -23.37
CA MET A 73 9.80 20.54 -23.64
C MET A 73 9.24 20.44 -25.06
N TRP A 74 7.92 20.48 -25.17
CA TRP A 74 7.16 20.54 -26.42
C TRP A 74 6.30 21.81 -26.44
N LYS A 75 6.09 22.39 -27.63
CA LYS A 75 5.07 23.44 -27.79
C LYS A 75 3.70 22.83 -27.54
N PHE A 76 2.89 23.49 -26.73
CA PHE A 76 1.66 22.94 -26.19
C PHE A 76 0.52 23.94 -26.16
N ASN A 77 -0.66 23.47 -26.54
CA ASN A 77 -1.92 24.17 -26.42
C ASN A 77 -2.95 23.28 -25.72
N PHE A 78 -3.54 23.81 -24.66
CA PHE A 78 -4.62 23.18 -23.90
C PHE A 78 -5.94 23.87 -24.22
N VAL A 79 -6.98 23.06 -24.45
CA VAL A 79 -8.37 23.52 -24.45
C VAL A 79 -9.23 22.65 -23.55
N LYS A 80 -10.22 23.28 -22.91
CA LYS A 80 -11.15 22.60 -22.00
C LYS A 80 -12.15 21.72 -22.74
N ASP A 81 -12.67 22.20 -23.87
CA ASP A 81 -13.61 21.49 -24.73
C ASP A 81 -12.91 21.05 -26.02
N HIS A 82 -13.06 19.78 -26.40
CA HIS A 82 -12.37 19.19 -27.55
C HIS A 82 -12.62 19.95 -28.85
N ASN A 83 -13.86 20.42 -29.06
CA ASN A 83 -14.24 21.16 -30.26
C ASN A 83 -13.62 22.57 -30.37
N LYS A 84 -12.93 23.06 -29.33
CA LYS A 84 -12.18 24.32 -29.36
C LYS A 84 -10.71 24.15 -29.72
N ARG A 85 -10.24 22.92 -29.93
CA ARG A 85 -8.84 22.66 -30.26
C ARG A 85 -8.44 23.33 -31.58
N PRO A 86 -7.17 23.70 -31.76
CA PRO A 86 -6.69 24.26 -33.01
C PRO A 86 -6.73 23.21 -34.15
N ALA A 87 -7.75 23.26 -35.00
CA ALA A 87 -8.05 22.18 -35.95
C ALA A 87 -6.92 21.80 -36.92
N ASN A 88 -6.11 22.77 -37.36
CA ASN A 88 -5.01 22.56 -38.33
C ASN A 88 -3.61 22.67 -37.69
N PHE A 89 -3.51 22.48 -36.37
CA PHE A 89 -2.26 22.65 -35.64
C PHE A 89 -1.15 21.70 -36.08
N PHE A 90 -1.42 20.62 -36.82
CA PHE A 90 -0.40 19.70 -37.31
C PHE A 90 0.34 20.23 -38.57
N ALA A 91 -0.16 21.28 -39.22
CA ALA A 91 0.40 21.82 -40.45
C ALA A 91 1.84 22.34 -40.25
N ALA A 92 2.72 22.08 -41.23
CA ALA A 92 4.14 22.41 -41.10
C ALA A 92 4.43 23.92 -40.96
N ASN A 93 3.56 24.77 -41.50
CA ASN A 93 3.64 26.23 -41.47
C ASN A 93 2.69 26.87 -40.43
N TYR A 94 2.06 26.07 -39.55
CA TYR A 94 1.28 26.60 -38.45
C TYR A 94 2.19 27.38 -37.49
N ASP A 95 1.76 28.57 -37.08
CA ASP A 95 2.48 29.42 -36.14
C ASP A 95 2.12 29.04 -34.70
N ASP A 96 3.08 28.43 -34.00
CA ASP A 96 3.00 28.02 -32.60
C ASP A 96 3.87 28.90 -31.68
N SER A 97 4.29 30.09 -32.15
CA SER A 97 5.17 30.99 -31.38
C SER A 97 4.55 31.43 -30.04
N GLU A 98 3.23 31.64 -30.01
CA GLU A 98 2.45 31.99 -28.81
C GLU A 98 2.11 30.78 -27.92
N TRP A 99 2.50 29.55 -28.31
CA TRP A 99 2.25 28.36 -27.50
C TRP A 99 3.25 28.25 -26.35
N LYS A 100 2.74 27.74 -25.23
CA LYS A 100 3.55 27.45 -24.04
C LYS A 100 4.43 26.23 -24.26
N ASP A 101 5.51 26.14 -23.50
CA ASP A 101 6.33 24.93 -23.43
C ASP A 101 5.80 24.00 -22.33
N PHE A 102 5.70 22.71 -22.61
CA PHE A 102 5.15 21.69 -21.70
C PHE A 102 6.06 20.46 -21.64
N PRO A 103 6.30 19.86 -20.46
CA PRO A 103 7.16 18.70 -20.32
C PRO A 103 6.52 17.44 -20.89
N VAL A 104 7.30 16.64 -21.61
CA VAL A 104 6.92 15.30 -22.06
C VAL A 104 8.00 14.32 -21.59
N PRO A 105 7.69 13.29 -20.78
CA PRO A 105 6.38 13.02 -20.18
C PRO A 105 5.91 14.12 -19.22
N GLY A 106 4.59 14.22 -19.04
CA GLY A 106 3.92 15.22 -18.21
C GLY A 106 2.39 15.06 -18.28
N LEU A 107 1.73 15.24 -17.13
CA LEU A 107 0.27 15.18 -16.96
C LEU A 107 -0.31 16.59 -16.83
N PHE A 108 -1.47 16.84 -17.43
CA PHE A 108 -2.08 18.17 -17.52
C PHE A 108 -2.35 18.77 -16.14
N GLU A 109 -3.01 18.00 -15.28
CA GLU A 109 -3.52 18.46 -14.00
C GLU A 109 -2.37 18.81 -13.04
N LEU A 110 -1.26 18.06 -13.08
CA LEU A 110 -0.05 18.33 -12.29
C LEU A 110 0.81 19.46 -12.85
N ASN A 111 0.50 19.95 -14.06
CA ASN A 111 1.21 21.05 -14.71
C ASN A 111 0.31 22.29 -14.89
N GLY A 112 -0.76 22.40 -14.08
CA GLY A 112 -1.62 23.59 -14.00
C GLY A 112 -2.72 23.67 -15.05
N TYR A 113 -3.12 22.55 -15.66
CA TYR A 113 -4.20 22.50 -16.64
C TYR A 113 -5.29 21.50 -16.26
N GLY A 114 -6.54 21.95 -16.22
CA GLY A 114 -7.66 21.09 -15.83
C GLY A 114 -7.69 20.79 -14.34
N ASP A 115 -8.61 19.90 -13.94
CA ASP A 115 -8.84 19.53 -12.56
C ASP A 115 -8.53 18.05 -12.34
N ALA A 116 -7.66 17.74 -11.37
CA ALA A 116 -7.44 16.36 -10.92
C ALA A 116 -8.76 15.80 -10.36
N THR A 117 -9.07 14.55 -10.68
CA THR A 117 -10.33 13.91 -10.28
C THR A 117 -10.02 12.50 -9.81
N TYR A 118 -10.45 12.15 -8.60
CA TYR A 118 -10.36 10.80 -8.07
C TYR A 118 -11.78 10.24 -7.95
N LYS A 119 -11.98 8.99 -8.34
CA LYS A 119 -13.25 8.28 -8.19
C LYS A 119 -12.96 6.79 -8.11
N ASN A 120 -13.60 6.11 -7.15
CA ASN A 120 -13.60 4.66 -7.02
C ASN A 120 -14.62 4.08 -8.02
N VAL A 121 -15.88 3.92 -7.60
CA VAL A 121 -16.93 3.32 -8.43
C VAL A 121 -17.69 4.37 -9.21
N GLY A 122 -17.72 4.19 -10.53
CA GLY A 122 -18.44 5.06 -11.45
C GLY A 122 -17.50 6.02 -12.16
N TYR A 123 -17.87 6.38 -13.37
CA TYR A 123 -17.00 7.17 -14.23
C TYR A 123 -16.76 8.59 -13.70
N ALA A 124 -15.53 9.08 -13.86
CA ALA A 124 -15.11 10.41 -13.41
C ALA A 124 -15.90 11.57 -14.04
N TRP A 125 -16.56 11.31 -15.18
CA TRP A 125 -17.45 12.26 -15.85
C TRP A 125 -18.90 12.20 -15.35
N ALA A 126 -19.22 11.45 -14.29
CA ALA A 126 -20.59 11.27 -13.78
C ALA A 126 -21.28 12.59 -13.37
N THR A 127 -20.52 13.64 -13.06
CA THR A 127 -21.06 15.00 -12.79
C THR A 127 -21.29 15.83 -14.05
N GLN A 128 -20.93 15.31 -15.23
CA GLN A 128 -20.94 16.00 -16.52
C GLN A 128 -21.95 15.40 -17.50
N PHE A 129 -21.99 14.08 -17.63
CA PHE A 129 -22.93 13.36 -18.49
C PHE A 129 -23.15 11.91 -18.03
N ALA A 130 -24.26 11.30 -18.45
CA ALA A 130 -24.58 9.93 -18.09
C ALA A 130 -23.71 8.91 -18.87
N PRO A 131 -23.22 7.84 -18.21
CA PRO A 131 -22.54 6.74 -18.91
C PRO A 131 -23.49 6.07 -19.91
N ASN A 132 -23.13 6.13 -21.20
CA ASN A 132 -23.88 5.53 -22.30
C ASN A 132 -22.90 5.06 -23.40
N PRO A 133 -22.18 3.95 -23.19
CA PRO A 133 -21.14 3.50 -24.12
C PRO A 133 -21.67 3.36 -25.57
N PRO A 134 -20.93 3.77 -26.61
CA PRO A 134 -19.57 4.34 -26.56
C PRO A 134 -19.54 5.89 -26.49
N TYR A 135 -20.65 6.54 -26.16
CA TYR A 135 -20.74 8.00 -26.17
C TYR A 135 -19.82 8.66 -25.13
N ILE A 136 -19.11 9.71 -25.56
CA ILE A 136 -18.28 10.63 -24.77
C ILE A 136 -18.63 12.08 -25.16
N SER A 137 -18.65 12.98 -24.18
CA SER A 137 -18.88 14.40 -24.46
C SER A 137 -17.64 15.08 -25.07
N GLU A 138 -17.84 16.03 -25.98
CA GLU A 138 -16.78 16.96 -26.39
C GLU A 138 -16.53 18.07 -25.35
N LEU A 139 -17.53 18.36 -24.51
CA LEU A 139 -17.47 19.38 -23.48
C LEU A 139 -16.74 18.84 -22.26
N ASN A 140 -15.88 19.66 -21.63
CA ASN A 140 -14.99 19.27 -20.54
C ASN A 140 -14.07 18.06 -20.84
N ASN A 141 -13.92 17.71 -22.11
CA ASN A 141 -12.99 16.69 -22.57
C ASN A 141 -11.66 17.35 -22.92
N TYR A 142 -10.84 17.56 -21.88
CA TYR A 142 -9.58 18.29 -21.99
C TYR A 142 -8.76 17.76 -23.16
N THR A 143 -8.30 18.66 -24.01
CA THR A 143 -7.54 18.28 -25.20
C THR A 143 -6.23 19.05 -25.24
N GLY A 144 -5.12 18.30 -25.28
CA GLY A 144 -3.78 18.83 -25.44
C GLY A 144 -3.27 18.61 -26.86
N SER A 145 -2.81 19.69 -27.49
CA SER A 145 -2.16 19.66 -28.80
C SER A 145 -0.67 19.96 -28.63
N TYR A 146 0.19 19.05 -29.09
CA TYR A 146 1.65 19.12 -28.91
C TYR A 146 2.35 19.26 -30.25
N ARG A 147 3.42 20.06 -30.31
CA ARG A 147 4.31 20.21 -31.47
C ARG A 147 5.76 20.21 -31.04
N ARG A 148 6.60 19.47 -31.77
CA ARG A 148 8.05 19.54 -31.62
C ARG A 148 8.75 19.26 -32.93
N THR A 149 9.79 20.04 -33.19
CA THR A 149 10.70 19.78 -34.30
C THR A 149 11.94 19.04 -33.84
N PHE A 150 12.49 18.21 -34.71
CA PHE A 150 13.75 17.50 -34.47
C PHE A 150 14.56 17.41 -35.77
N GLU A 151 15.87 17.22 -35.64
CA GLU A 151 16.76 16.92 -36.76
C GLU A 151 16.90 15.42 -36.93
N LEU A 152 16.56 14.89 -38.11
CA LEU A 152 16.71 13.47 -38.41
C LEU A 152 18.19 13.11 -38.55
N PRO A 153 18.73 12.16 -37.76
CA PRO A 153 20.13 11.74 -37.90
C PRO A 153 20.44 11.24 -39.31
N LYS A 154 21.57 11.69 -39.88
CA LYS A 154 21.95 11.35 -41.27
C LYS A 154 22.12 9.84 -41.47
N ASP A 155 22.63 9.14 -40.47
CA ASP A 155 22.90 7.69 -40.49
C ASP A 155 21.62 6.82 -40.34
N TRP A 156 20.45 7.46 -40.29
CA TRP A 156 19.16 6.77 -40.35
C TRP A 156 18.63 6.65 -41.79
N LYS A 157 19.31 7.23 -42.78
CA LYS A 157 18.93 7.09 -44.19
C LYS A 157 18.82 5.61 -44.59
N GLY A 158 17.65 5.22 -45.11
CA GLY A 158 17.37 3.85 -45.57
C GLY A 158 16.90 2.89 -44.47
N LYS A 159 16.87 3.30 -43.21
CA LYS A 159 16.27 2.55 -42.09
C LYS A 159 14.76 2.80 -42.01
N ASP A 160 14.05 1.92 -41.32
CA ASP A 160 12.71 2.21 -40.81
C ASP A 160 12.84 2.98 -39.50
N VAL A 161 12.12 4.10 -39.39
CA VAL A 161 12.09 4.96 -38.21
C VAL A 161 10.72 4.85 -37.57
N TYR A 162 10.72 4.60 -36.26
CA TYR A 162 9.53 4.41 -35.45
C TYR A 162 9.45 5.48 -34.38
N PHE A 163 8.25 5.97 -34.11
CA PHE A 163 7.95 6.85 -32.99
C PHE A 163 7.24 6.04 -31.90
N HIS A 164 7.78 6.10 -30.68
CA HIS A 164 7.34 5.37 -29.51
C HIS A 164 6.80 6.35 -28.47
N VAL A 165 5.60 6.10 -27.97
CA VAL A 165 5.00 6.77 -26.83
C VAL A 165 4.60 5.69 -25.81
N GLY A 166 5.27 5.66 -24.66
CA GLY A 166 5.12 4.57 -23.69
C GLY A 166 3.76 4.53 -22.99
N SER A 167 3.09 5.68 -22.85
CA SER A 167 1.75 5.83 -22.28
C SER A 167 1.15 7.16 -22.71
N ALA A 168 -0.08 7.14 -23.21
CA ALA A 168 -0.87 8.33 -23.51
C ALA A 168 -2.28 8.15 -22.93
N THR A 169 -2.65 8.97 -21.95
CA THR A 169 -3.95 8.88 -21.26
C THR A 169 -4.91 9.95 -21.79
N SER A 170 -6.05 9.61 -22.38
CA SER A 170 -6.57 8.24 -22.66
C SER A 170 -6.30 7.73 -24.10
N ASN A 171 -5.90 8.61 -25.01
CA ASN A 171 -5.66 8.29 -26.42
C ASN A 171 -4.55 9.14 -27.05
N LEU A 172 -4.13 8.76 -28.24
CA LEU A 172 -3.09 9.44 -29.01
C LEU A 172 -3.44 9.50 -30.49
N THR A 173 -3.47 10.72 -31.06
CA THR A 173 -3.47 10.93 -32.51
C THR A 173 -2.15 11.54 -32.95
N LEU A 174 -1.55 11.04 -34.03
CA LEU A 174 -0.21 11.41 -34.49
C LEU A 174 -0.19 11.98 -35.92
N TRP A 175 0.58 13.04 -36.12
CA TRP A 175 0.94 13.59 -37.43
C TRP A 175 2.44 13.85 -37.53
N VAL A 176 2.98 13.68 -38.74
CA VAL A 176 4.38 13.99 -39.07
C VAL A 176 4.41 14.83 -40.32
N ASN A 177 5.08 15.99 -40.25
CA ASN A 177 5.17 16.97 -41.35
C ASN A 177 3.80 17.30 -41.98
N GLY A 178 2.76 17.49 -41.15
CA GLY A 178 1.40 17.81 -41.59
C GLY A 178 0.58 16.64 -42.12
N LYS A 179 1.13 15.41 -42.14
CA LYS A 179 0.42 14.21 -42.63
C LYS A 179 -0.01 13.35 -41.46
N TYR A 180 -1.26 12.88 -41.51
CA TYR A 180 -1.81 11.95 -40.53
C TYR A 180 -1.03 10.62 -40.55
N VAL A 181 -0.65 10.14 -39.37
CA VAL A 181 0.06 8.87 -39.20
C VAL A 181 -0.86 7.79 -38.65
N GLY A 182 -1.49 8.03 -37.50
CA GLY A 182 -2.22 6.97 -36.78
C GLY A 182 -2.95 7.44 -35.52
N TYR A 183 -3.66 6.49 -34.91
CA TYR A 183 -4.47 6.64 -33.69
C TYR A 183 -4.23 5.43 -32.76
N SER A 184 -4.29 5.62 -31.45
CA SER A 184 -4.23 4.55 -30.45
C SER A 184 -4.98 4.90 -29.17
N GLU A 185 -5.67 3.91 -28.62
CA GLU A 185 -6.18 3.86 -27.25
C GLU A 185 -5.35 2.89 -26.40
N ASP A 186 -5.83 2.58 -25.18
CA ASP A 186 -5.16 1.82 -24.12
C ASP A 186 -4.02 2.61 -23.46
N SER A 187 -4.34 3.31 -22.37
CA SER A 187 -3.45 4.32 -21.78
C SER A 187 -2.20 3.75 -21.10
N LYS A 188 -2.10 2.43 -20.94
CA LYS A 188 -1.09 1.77 -20.10
C LYS A 188 -0.15 0.88 -20.92
N VAL A 189 -0.21 0.94 -22.24
CA VAL A 189 0.67 0.19 -23.16
C VAL A 189 1.20 1.13 -24.24
N ALA A 190 2.42 0.85 -24.72
CA ALA A 190 3.08 1.71 -25.70
C ALA A 190 2.37 1.73 -27.08
N ALA A 191 2.24 2.94 -27.64
CA ALA A 191 1.85 3.16 -29.02
C ALA A 191 3.09 3.38 -29.89
N GLU A 192 3.32 2.50 -30.87
CA GLU A 192 4.42 2.59 -31.82
C GLU A 192 3.91 2.79 -33.25
N PHE A 193 4.51 3.73 -33.99
CA PHE A 193 4.15 4.00 -35.39
C PHE A 193 5.40 4.04 -36.28
N ASN A 194 5.39 3.32 -37.40
CA ASN A 194 6.42 3.50 -38.43
C ASN A 194 6.19 4.83 -39.18
N ILE A 195 7.05 5.80 -38.93
CA ILE A 195 6.94 7.15 -39.50
C ILE A 195 7.80 7.38 -40.75
N SER A 196 8.53 6.36 -41.22
CA SER A 196 9.56 6.49 -42.27
C SER A 196 9.06 7.20 -43.53
N LYS A 197 7.84 6.89 -43.99
CA LYS A 197 7.26 7.44 -45.22
C LYS A 197 6.84 8.92 -45.11
N TYR A 198 6.84 9.48 -43.90
CA TYR A 198 6.46 10.87 -43.63
C TYR A 198 7.67 11.79 -43.39
N LEU A 199 8.86 11.21 -43.23
CA LEU A 199 10.08 11.95 -42.90
C LEU A 199 10.75 12.56 -44.14
N LYS A 200 11.50 13.64 -43.91
CA LYS A 200 12.40 14.26 -44.89
C LYS A 200 13.82 14.43 -44.27
N PRO A 201 14.89 14.53 -45.07
CA PRO A 201 16.21 14.84 -44.54
C PRO A 201 16.24 16.16 -43.76
N GLY A 202 17.01 16.21 -42.67
CA GLY A 202 17.12 17.40 -41.81
C GLY A 202 15.91 17.58 -40.88
N ARG A 203 15.42 18.82 -40.78
CA ARG A 203 14.36 19.22 -39.85
C ARG A 203 13.00 18.59 -40.17
N ASN A 204 12.39 17.94 -39.19
CA ASN A 204 11.05 17.37 -39.25
C ASN A 204 10.17 17.93 -38.13
N LEU A 205 8.86 17.87 -38.31
CA LEU A 205 7.86 18.22 -37.30
C LEU A 205 7.06 16.97 -36.90
N ILE A 206 6.93 16.73 -35.60
CA ILE A 206 5.95 15.82 -35.01
C ILE A 206 4.89 16.66 -34.33
N ALA A 207 3.62 16.30 -34.55
CA ALA A 207 2.49 16.86 -33.84
C ALA A 207 1.63 15.72 -33.27
N MET A 208 1.18 15.88 -32.03
CA MET A 208 0.35 14.90 -31.32
C MET A 208 -0.88 15.57 -30.72
N GLN A 209 -1.97 14.81 -30.58
CA GLN A 209 -3.15 15.23 -29.84
C GLN A 209 -3.56 14.13 -28.87
N VAL A 210 -3.83 14.53 -27.62
CA VAL A 210 -4.32 13.67 -26.54
C VAL A 210 -5.60 14.28 -26.01
N MET A 211 -6.61 13.44 -25.79
CA MET A 211 -7.88 13.82 -25.18
C MET A 211 -8.05 13.11 -23.84
N ARG A 212 -8.77 13.74 -22.91
CA ARG A 212 -9.08 13.19 -21.58
C ARG A 212 -9.89 11.91 -21.70
N TRP A 213 -10.95 11.93 -22.50
CA TRP A 213 -11.89 10.82 -22.66
C TRP A 213 -11.99 10.37 -24.12
N CYS A 214 -12.03 9.06 -24.32
CA CYS A 214 -12.47 8.35 -25.53
C CYS A 214 -13.35 7.15 -25.12
N ASP A 215 -13.91 6.41 -26.06
CA ASP A 215 -14.71 5.23 -25.76
C ASP A 215 -13.91 4.14 -25.02
N GLY A 216 -12.61 4.03 -25.26
CA GLY A 216 -11.71 3.21 -24.44
C GLY A 216 -11.70 3.56 -22.94
N SER A 217 -12.05 4.79 -22.55
CA SER A 217 -12.14 5.20 -21.14
C SER A 217 -13.24 4.46 -20.36
N TYR A 218 -14.22 3.84 -21.02
CA TYR A 218 -15.18 2.95 -20.36
C TYR A 218 -14.53 1.70 -19.73
N PHE A 219 -13.32 1.35 -20.16
CA PHE A 219 -12.53 0.21 -19.68
C PHE A 219 -11.33 0.62 -18.82
N GLU A 220 -11.28 1.89 -18.40
CA GLU A 220 -10.24 2.45 -17.54
C GLU A 220 -10.89 3.11 -16.31
N ASP A 221 -11.79 2.36 -15.68
CA ASP A 221 -12.56 2.77 -14.51
C ASP A 221 -11.97 2.30 -13.18
N GLN A 222 -10.64 2.24 -13.08
CA GLN A 222 -9.93 1.87 -11.86
C GLN A 222 -10.21 2.84 -10.70
N ASP A 223 -10.10 2.31 -9.48
CA ASP A 223 -10.06 3.08 -8.22
C ASP A 223 -8.75 3.88 -8.07
N PHE A 224 -8.62 4.95 -8.84
CA PHE A 224 -7.44 5.82 -8.85
C PHE A 224 -7.74 7.23 -9.36
N TRP A 225 -6.76 8.12 -9.23
CA TRP A 225 -6.81 9.44 -9.89
C TRP A 225 -7.01 9.30 -11.39
N ARG A 226 -7.62 10.30 -12.04
CA ARG A 226 -7.89 10.36 -13.47
C ARG A 226 -7.18 11.56 -14.09
N PHE A 227 -5.94 11.33 -14.49
CA PHE A 227 -5.08 12.33 -15.14
C PHE A 227 -5.10 12.19 -16.67
N THR A 228 -4.65 13.25 -17.34
CA THR A 228 -4.55 13.32 -18.80
C THR A 228 -3.13 13.65 -19.23
N GLY A 229 -2.63 13.05 -20.31
CA GLY A 229 -1.33 13.40 -20.89
C GLY A 229 -0.43 12.20 -21.16
N ILE A 230 0.89 12.40 -21.14
CA ILE A 230 1.89 11.39 -21.48
C ILE A 230 2.64 11.00 -20.21
N ALA A 231 2.52 9.75 -19.75
CA ALA A 231 3.08 9.33 -18.46
C ALA A 231 4.45 8.64 -18.53
N ARG A 232 4.81 8.09 -19.69
CA ARG A 232 6.02 7.25 -19.85
C ARG A 232 6.89 7.74 -21.01
N GLU A 233 8.01 7.05 -21.22
CA GLU A 233 9.07 7.50 -22.14
C GLU A 233 8.58 7.75 -23.57
N VAL A 234 9.16 8.77 -24.22
CA VAL A 234 8.89 9.12 -25.62
C VAL A 234 10.19 9.22 -26.40
N TYR A 235 10.31 8.45 -27.48
CA TYR A 235 11.54 8.44 -28.28
C TYR A 235 11.30 7.99 -29.71
N LEU A 236 12.29 8.29 -30.55
CA LEU A 236 12.41 7.73 -31.89
C LEU A 236 13.45 6.61 -31.87
N TYR A 237 13.22 5.57 -32.66
CA TYR A 237 14.24 4.56 -32.92
C TYR A 237 14.29 4.14 -34.38
N ALA A 238 15.48 3.76 -34.85
CA ALA A 238 15.70 3.31 -36.22
C ALA A 238 16.09 1.84 -36.31
N ARG A 239 15.56 1.12 -37.30
CA ARG A 239 15.84 -0.29 -37.55
C ARG A 239 16.24 -0.52 -39.01
N PRO A 240 17.18 -1.43 -39.30
CA PRO A 240 17.41 -1.87 -40.68
C PRO A 240 16.13 -2.49 -41.26
N LYS A 241 15.97 -2.50 -42.60
CA LYS A 241 14.79 -3.10 -43.26
C LYS A 241 14.60 -4.58 -42.93
N LEU A 242 15.71 -5.29 -42.78
CA LEU A 242 15.78 -6.65 -42.28
C LEU A 242 16.01 -6.61 -40.77
N HIS A 243 15.02 -7.00 -39.97
CA HIS A 243 15.08 -6.97 -38.50
C HIS A 243 14.15 -8.01 -37.86
N ALA A 244 14.30 -8.24 -36.57
CA ALA A 244 13.36 -9.02 -35.77
C ALA A 244 12.10 -8.18 -35.47
N ALA A 245 10.94 -8.70 -35.91
CA ALA A 245 9.62 -8.14 -35.63
C ALA A 245 9.13 -8.49 -34.22
N ASP A 246 9.44 -9.69 -33.73
CA ASP A 246 9.04 -10.16 -32.41
C ASP A 246 9.99 -11.28 -31.93
N ILE A 247 10.08 -11.47 -30.61
CA ILE A 247 10.96 -12.44 -29.96
C ILE A 247 10.18 -13.15 -28.85
N ARG A 248 10.16 -14.48 -28.92
CA ARG A 248 9.67 -15.35 -27.85
C ARG A 248 10.79 -16.19 -27.27
N LEU A 249 10.99 -16.08 -25.96
CA LEU A 249 11.95 -16.84 -25.18
C LEU A 249 11.21 -17.60 -24.08
N ASP A 250 11.20 -18.92 -24.17
CA ASP A 250 10.60 -19.82 -23.18
C ASP A 250 11.72 -20.58 -22.46
N ALA A 251 12.06 -20.11 -21.26
CA ALA A 251 13.15 -20.63 -20.43
C ALA A 251 12.59 -21.50 -19.29
N GLY A 252 12.32 -22.77 -19.60
CA GLY A 252 11.83 -23.75 -18.63
C GLY A 252 12.93 -24.62 -18.00
N LEU A 253 12.55 -25.46 -17.06
CA LEU A 253 13.39 -26.49 -16.46
C LEU A 253 12.91 -27.89 -16.88
N MET A 254 13.84 -28.85 -16.90
CA MET A 254 13.60 -30.25 -17.21
C MET A 254 14.41 -31.15 -16.28
N ASN A 255 14.20 -32.48 -16.37
CA ASN A 255 14.89 -33.48 -15.55
C ASN A 255 14.77 -33.18 -14.04
N ASN A 256 13.54 -33.07 -13.56
CA ASN A 256 13.21 -32.71 -12.16
C ASN A 256 13.79 -31.35 -11.76
N TYR A 257 13.52 -30.33 -12.58
CA TYR A 257 13.89 -28.93 -12.36
C TYR A 257 15.40 -28.66 -12.24
N ARG A 258 16.26 -29.58 -12.72
CA ARG A 258 17.73 -29.49 -12.61
C ARG A 258 18.39 -28.82 -13.82
N ASP A 259 17.92 -29.16 -15.01
CA ASP A 259 18.53 -28.72 -16.26
C ASP A 259 17.62 -27.69 -16.94
N GLY A 260 18.19 -26.67 -17.58
CA GLY A 260 17.46 -25.63 -18.30
C GLY A 260 17.18 -26.01 -19.75
N ILE A 261 16.04 -25.57 -20.26
CA ILE A 261 15.66 -25.65 -21.67
C ILE A 261 15.14 -24.29 -22.12
N LEU A 262 15.85 -23.66 -23.06
CA LEU A 262 15.46 -22.39 -23.67
C LEU A 262 14.95 -22.67 -25.09
N ASN A 263 13.64 -22.61 -25.27
CA ASN A 263 13.02 -22.59 -26.59
C ASN A 263 12.97 -21.14 -27.08
N TYR A 264 13.39 -20.88 -28.31
CA TYR A 264 13.37 -19.53 -28.88
C TYR A 264 12.70 -19.50 -30.24
N GLN A 265 11.99 -18.39 -30.51
CA GLN A 265 11.40 -18.07 -31.79
C GLN A 265 11.56 -16.57 -32.08
N ILE A 266 12.17 -16.24 -33.22
CA ILE A 266 12.41 -14.88 -33.69
C ILE A 266 11.60 -14.70 -34.97
N ALA A 267 10.59 -13.83 -34.94
CA ALA A 267 9.86 -13.44 -36.14
C ALA A 267 10.69 -12.42 -36.94
N LEU A 268 10.98 -12.69 -38.21
CA LEU A 268 11.79 -11.82 -39.07
C LEU A 268 10.91 -10.96 -40.00
N LYS A 269 11.27 -9.69 -40.18
CA LYS A 269 10.71 -8.75 -41.16
C LYS A 269 11.77 -8.39 -42.18
N GLY A 270 11.39 -8.23 -43.45
CA GLY A 270 12.31 -7.82 -44.53
C GLY A 270 13.13 -8.93 -45.20
N GLY A 271 12.88 -10.21 -44.87
CA GLY A 271 13.49 -11.37 -45.54
C GLY A 271 14.08 -12.40 -44.58
N LYS A 272 14.60 -13.50 -45.14
CA LYS A 272 15.36 -14.50 -44.37
C LYS A 272 16.78 -14.01 -44.13
N THR A 273 17.34 -14.33 -42.96
CA THR A 273 18.74 -14.06 -42.64
C THR A 273 19.33 -15.02 -41.62
N ASP A 274 20.65 -15.00 -41.49
CA ASP A 274 21.37 -15.71 -40.45
C ASP A 274 21.10 -15.06 -39.10
N VAL A 275 20.57 -15.86 -38.19
CA VAL A 275 20.31 -15.51 -36.78
C VAL A 275 21.27 -16.34 -35.92
N THR A 276 21.91 -15.69 -34.96
CA THR A 276 22.70 -16.34 -33.91
C THR A 276 22.13 -15.95 -32.55
N VAL A 277 21.83 -16.94 -31.72
CA VAL A 277 21.35 -16.76 -30.35
C VAL A 277 22.48 -17.23 -29.43
N ALA A 278 23.11 -16.29 -28.72
CA ALA A 278 24.16 -16.58 -27.75
C ALA A 278 23.58 -16.45 -26.34
N LEU A 279 23.71 -17.52 -25.54
CA LEU A 279 23.34 -17.54 -24.13
C LEU A 279 24.60 -17.39 -23.29
N CYS A 280 24.62 -16.37 -22.43
CA CYS A 280 25.69 -16.04 -21.52
C CYS A 280 25.23 -16.12 -20.07
N ASP A 281 26.15 -16.44 -19.16
CA ASP A 281 25.93 -16.31 -17.73
C ASP A 281 25.78 -14.83 -17.29
N LYS A 282 25.51 -14.61 -15.99
CA LYS A 282 25.32 -13.25 -15.44
C LYS A 282 26.52 -12.32 -15.70
N ASP A 283 27.73 -12.89 -15.77
CA ASP A 283 29.00 -12.16 -15.93
C ASP A 283 29.34 -11.93 -17.41
N GLY A 284 28.50 -12.43 -18.33
CA GLY A 284 28.61 -12.21 -19.78
C GLY A 284 29.41 -13.28 -20.52
N LYS A 285 29.86 -14.34 -19.84
CA LYS A 285 30.57 -15.45 -20.49
C LYS A 285 29.57 -16.32 -21.25
N GLN A 286 29.82 -16.51 -22.55
CA GLN A 286 28.99 -17.39 -23.37
C GLN A 286 29.09 -18.84 -22.89
N ILE A 287 27.95 -19.46 -22.59
CA ILE A 287 27.85 -20.85 -22.14
C ILE A 287 27.22 -21.77 -23.19
N ALA A 288 26.43 -21.22 -24.10
CA ALA A 288 25.83 -21.94 -25.21
C ALA A 288 25.48 -20.99 -26.36
N SER A 289 25.31 -21.54 -27.56
CA SER A 289 24.78 -20.79 -28.70
C SER A 289 24.00 -21.70 -29.64
N ALA A 290 23.13 -21.10 -30.42
CA ALA A 290 22.39 -21.75 -31.49
C ALA A 290 22.24 -20.82 -32.70
N THR A 291 21.90 -21.40 -33.85
CA THR A 291 21.68 -20.67 -35.10
C THR A 291 20.27 -20.88 -35.63
N GLY A 292 19.82 -19.97 -36.49
CA GLY A 292 18.47 -19.99 -37.06
C GLY A 292 17.46 -19.19 -36.24
N ALA A 293 16.32 -18.88 -36.86
CA ALA A 293 15.27 -18.05 -36.27
C ALA A 293 14.38 -18.80 -35.26
N GLN A 294 14.54 -20.12 -35.12
CA GLN A 294 13.87 -20.94 -34.13
C GLN A 294 14.79 -22.08 -33.70
N GLY A 295 14.69 -22.52 -32.45
CA GLY A 295 15.51 -23.60 -31.95
C GLY A 295 15.42 -23.78 -30.44
N VAL A 296 16.32 -24.63 -29.93
CA VAL A 296 16.36 -25.02 -28.52
C VAL A 296 17.81 -25.02 -28.02
N ILE A 297 18.05 -24.41 -26.86
CA ILE A 297 19.32 -24.49 -26.13
C ILE A 297 19.09 -25.24 -24.82
N LYS A 298 19.88 -26.28 -24.55
CA LYS A 298 19.83 -27.04 -23.29
C LYS A 298 21.02 -26.68 -22.42
N VAL A 299 20.79 -26.45 -21.12
CA VAL A 299 21.80 -26.03 -20.15
C VAL A 299 21.80 -27.00 -18.96
N PRO A 300 22.75 -27.93 -18.87
CA PRO A 300 22.86 -28.83 -17.73
C PRO A 300 23.10 -28.06 -16.43
N LYS A 301 22.48 -28.48 -15.32
CA LYS A 301 22.67 -27.88 -13.98
C LYS A 301 22.51 -26.35 -13.98
N VAL A 302 21.39 -25.89 -14.54
CA VAL A 302 21.11 -24.46 -14.67
C VAL A 302 20.89 -23.83 -13.30
N LYS A 303 21.22 -22.54 -13.17
CA LYS A 303 20.79 -21.75 -12.02
C LYS A 303 19.39 -21.24 -12.29
N ALA A 304 18.40 -21.81 -11.60
CA ALA A 304 17.01 -21.43 -11.77
C ALA A 304 16.74 -20.01 -11.22
N TRP A 305 15.72 -19.37 -11.76
CA TRP A 305 15.23 -18.07 -11.28
C TRP A 305 14.06 -18.28 -10.30
N THR A 306 14.08 -17.54 -9.18
CA THR A 306 13.00 -17.43 -8.20
C THR A 306 13.04 -16.04 -7.55
N ALA A 307 12.02 -15.64 -6.79
CA ALA A 307 12.05 -14.37 -6.04
C ALA A 307 13.14 -14.34 -4.95
N GLU A 308 13.52 -15.50 -4.41
CA GLU A 308 14.58 -15.65 -3.40
C GLU A 308 15.99 -15.69 -4.02
N THR A 309 16.12 -16.24 -5.22
CA THR A 309 17.38 -16.41 -5.97
C THR A 309 17.19 -15.99 -7.43
N PRO A 310 17.15 -14.68 -7.74
CA PRO A 310 16.78 -14.16 -9.06
C PRO A 310 17.94 -14.24 -10.07
N TYR A 311 18.44 -15.45 -10.36
CA TYR A 311 19.54 -15.62 -11.31
C TYR A 311 19.08 -15.37 -12.75
N LEU A 312 19.66 -14.35 -13.39
CA LEU A 312 19.40 -14.01 -14.79
C LEU A 312 20.60 -14.32 -15.68
N TYR A 313 20.34 -15.06 -16.75
CA TYR A 313 21.25 -15.21 -17.88
C TYR A 313 21.02 -14.07 -18.88
N LYS A 314 22.01 -13.83 -19.74
CA LYS A 314 21.93 -12.83 -20.82
C LYS A 314 21.85 -13.55 -22.17
N VAL A 315 20.85 -13.22 -22.97
CA VAL A 315 20.69 -13.72 -24.33
C VAL A 315 20.98 -12.58 -25.31
N TYR A 316 21.86 -12.81 -26.28
CA TYR A 316 22.12 -11.89 -27.38
C TYR A 316 21.67 -12.53 -28.69
N ILE A 317 20.67 -11.93 -29.32
CA ILE A 317 20.14 -12.35 -30.62
C ILE A 317 20.75 -11.44 -31.68
N SER A 318 21.65 -11.99 -32.50
CA SER A 318 22.33 -11.25 -33.57
C SER A 318 21.77 -11.64 -34.94
N LEU A 319 21.30 -10.66 -35.70
CA LEU A 319 20.90 -10.83 -37.10
C LEU A 319 22.02 -10.31 -37.99
N LYS A 320 22.37 -11.05 -39.04
CA LYS A 320 23.34 -10.59 -40.05
C LYS A 320 22.64 -10.03 -41.28
N ASN A 321 23.38 -9.28 -42.10
CA ASN A 321 23.02 -8.92 -43.46
C ASN A 321 24.26 -9.11 -44.36
N LYS A 322 24.17 -8.70 -45.64
CA LYS A 322 25.30 -8.80 -46.59
C LYS A 322 26.56 -8.01 -46.17
N GLN A 323 26.43 -7.07 -45.23
CA GLN A 323 27.51 -6.19 -44.76
C GLN A 323 28.02 -6.55 -43.35
N GLY A 324 27.50 -7.59 -42.69
CA GLY A 324 27.90 -7.98 -41.33
C GLY A 324 26.71 -8.05 -40.38
N VAL A 325 26.86 -7.55 -39.15
CA VAL A 325 25.77 -7.52 -38.15
C VAL A 325 24.78 -6.42 -38.53
N ALA A 326 23.50 -6.78 -38.68
CA ALA A 326 22.41 -5.85 -38.95
C ALA A 326 21.86 -5.24 -37.65
N GLU A 327 21.61 -6.09 -36.66
CA GLU A 327 21.20 -5.69 -35.31
C GLU A 327 21.50 -6.78 -34.28
N VAL A 328 21.64 -6.37 -33.02
CA VAL A 328 21.79 -7.23 -31.85
C VAL A 328 20.74 -6.85 -30.81
N ILE A 329 19.99 -7.84 -30.33
CA ILE A 329 18.93 -7.64 -29.32
C ILE A 329 19.34 -8.37 -28.04
N PRO A 330 19.61 -7.62 -26.95
CA PRO A 330 19.87 -8.20 -25.64
C PRO A 330 18.55 -8.47 -24.90
N GLN A 331 18.49 -9.62 -24.21
CA GLN A 331 17.39 -10.00 -23.31
C GLN A 331 17.97 -10.64 -22.05
N LYS A 332 17.31 -10.44 -20.90
CA LYS A 332 17.60 -11.21 -19.69
C LYS A 332 16.62 -12.39 -19.64
N VAL A 333 17.08 -13.57 -19.25
CA VAL A 333 16.22 -14.77 -19.11
C VAL A 333 16.47 -15.45 -17.78
N GLY A 334 15.38 -15.86 -17.11
CA GLY A 334 15.42 -16.66 -15.90
C GLY A 334 14.78 -18.02 -16.15
N PHE A 335 15.50 -19.11 -15.86
CA PHE A 335 14.97 -20.46 -16.08
C PHE A 335 14.05 -20.85 -14.93
N ARG A 336 12.76 -21.06 -15.21
CA ARG A 336 11.76 -21.43 -14.19
C ARG A 336 10.53 -22.10 -14.79
N ASN A 337 9.80 -22.85 -13.99
CA ASN A 337 8.47 -23.35 -14.32
C ASN A 337 7.43 -22.82 -13.34
N VAL A 338 6.23 -22.57 -13.85
CA VAL A 338 5.03 -22.34 -13.04
C VAL A 338 3.99 -23.38 -13.43
N GLU A 339 3.36 -23.99 -12.44
CA GLU A 339 2.35 -25.03 -12.64
C GLU A 339 1.35 -25.01 -11.50
N ILE A 340 0.17 -25.58 -11.73
CA ILE A 340 -0.80 -25.86 -10.68
C ILE A 340 -0.88 -27.36 -10.48
N LYS A 341 -0.67 -27.81 -9.24
CA LYS A 341 -0.75 -29.22 -8.86
C LYS A 341 -1.27 -29.33 -7.44
N ASN A 342 -2.17 -30.29 -7.20
CA ASN A 342 -2.76 -30.54 -5.88
C ASN A 342 -3.40 -29.29 -5.26
N ALA A 343 -4.12 -28.49 -6.07
CA ALA A 343 -4.69 -27.21 -5.65
C ALA A 343 -3.65 -26.19 -5.13
N GLN A 344 -2.41 -26.25 -5.63
CA GLN A 344 -1.36 -25.29 -5.29
C GLN A 344 -0.66 -24.76 -6.55
N LEU A 345 -0.41 -23.46 -6.56
CA LEU A 345 0.51 -22.79 -7.47
C LEU A 345 1.95 -23.13 -7.06
N LEU A 346 2.70 -23.73 -7.98
CA LEU A 346 4.08 -24.12 -7.76
C LEU A 346 5.03 -23.30 -8.61
N VAL A 347 6.16 -22.90 -8.04
CA VAL A 347 7.32 -22.39 -8.77
C VAL A 347 8.43 -23.42 -8.64
N ASN A 348 8.97 -23.91 -9.76
CA ASN A 348 10.02 -24.93 -9.79
C ASN A 348 9.70 -26.16 -8.89
N GLY A 349 8.43 -26.58 -8.88
CA GLY A 349 7.94 -27.70 -8.07
C GLY A 349 7.72 -27.42 -6.58
N LYS A 350 7.78 -26.15 -6.12
CA LYS A 350 7.57 -25.75 -4.72
C LYS A 350 6.31 -24.89 -4.53
N PRO A 351 5.48 -25.14 -3.51
CA PRO A 351 4.24 -24.40 -3.27
C PRO A 351 4.50 -23.08 -2.55
N VAL A 352 4.95 -22.08 -3.31
CA VAL A 352 5.31 -20.77 -2.74
C VAL A 352 4.12 -20.11 -2.05
N LEU A 353 4.38 -19.39 -0.96
CA LEU A 353 3.41 -18.49 -0.34
C LEU A 353 3.53 -17.11 -1.00
N ILE A 354 2.41 -16.55 -1.44
CA ILE A 354 2.28 -15.21 -2.00
C ILE A 354 2.17 -14.22 -0.84
N LYS A 355 3.30 -13.56 -0.53
CA LYS A 355 3.43 -12.47 0.43
C LYS A 355 3.34 -11.17 -0.37
N GLY A 356 2.14 -10.86 -0.87
CA GLY A 356 1.95 -9.89 -1.94
C GLY A 356 1.38 -8.53 -1.50
N ALA A 357 1.54 -7.53 -2.36
CA ALA A 357 0.80 -6.27 -2.31
C ALA A 357 0.32 -5.85 -3.72
N ASN A 358 -0.84 -5.20 -3.79
CA ASN A 358 -1.30 -4.48 -4.98
C ASN A 358 -0.53 -3.16 -5.07
N ARG A 359 -0.04 -2.78 -6.25
CA ARG A 359 0.72 -1.53 -6.44
C ARG A 359 0.19 -0.74 -7.62
N HIS A 360 -0.32 0.46 -7.35
CA HIS A 360 -0.51 1.49 -8.37
C HIS A 360 0.81 2.19 -8.73
N GLU A 361 1.02 2.48 -10.02
CA GLU A 361 2.08 3.39 -10.48
C GLU A 361 1.72 4.84 -10.17
N ILE A 362 2.05 5.29 -8.95
CA ILE A 362 1.80 6.67 -8.54
C ILE A 362 2.96 7.30 -7.78
N ASP A 363 3.22 8.57 -8.09
CA ASP A 363 4.14 9.46 -7.43
C ASP A 363 3.37 10.70 -6.94
N PRO A 364 3.58 11.18 -5.69
CA PRO A 364 2.84 12.32 -5.16
C PRO A 364 3.10 13.63 -5.93
N ASP A 365 4.22 13.71 -6.65
CA ASP A 365 4.62 14.90 -7.41
C ASP A 365 4.41 14.70 -8.92
N GLY A 366 4.61 13.47 -9.41
CA GLY A 366 4.53 13.11 -10.83
C GLY A 366 3.25 12.42 -11.29
N GLY A 367 2.35 12.02 -10.38
CA GLY A 367 1.19 11.18 -10.68
C GLY A 367 1.66 9.86 -11.29
N TYR A 368 1.20 9.52 -12.50
CA TYR A 368 1.66 8.32 -13.21
C TYR A 368 3.10 8.41 -13.74
N VAL A 369 3.75 9.58 -13.68
CA VAL A 369 5.15 9.76 -14.09
C VAL A 369 6.07 9.30 -12.96
N VAL A 370 6.26 7.98 -12.86
CA VAL A 370 7.10 7.36 -11.83
C VAL A 370 8.53 7.15 -12.35
N SER A 371 9.53 7.61 -11.60
CA SER A 371 10.94 7.42 -11.96
C SER A 371 11.45 6.00 -11.66
N VAL A 372 12.54 5.59 -12.31
CA VAL A 372 13.20 4.31 -12.02
C VAL A 372 13.73 4.28 -10.60
N GLU A 373 14.22 5.41 -10.09
CA GLU A 373 14.68 5.55 -8.71
C GLU A 373 13.54 5.31 -7.71
N ARG A 374 12.34 5.81 -8.01
CA ARG A 374 11.14 5.56 -7.21
C ARG A 374 10.71 4.10 -7.26
N MET A 375 10.77 3.46 -8.44
CA MET A 375 10.51 2.02 -8.58
C MET A 375 11.50 1.19 -7.74
N ILE A 376 12.80 1.53 -7.74
CA ILE A 376 13.81 0.85 -6.91
C ILE A 376 13.55 1.08 -5.42
N GLN A 377 13.12 2.28 -5.03
CA GLN A 377 12.72 2.57 -3.65
C GLN A 377 11.54 1.70 -3.21
N ASP A 378 10.50 1.59 -4.05
CA ASP A 378 9.35 0.72 -3.79
C ASP A 378 9.80 -0.74 -3.58
N ILE A 379 10.66 -1.27 -4.46
CA ILE A 379 11.19 -2.64 -4.33
C ILE A 379 12.03 -2.81 -3.05
N ARG A 380 12.87 -1.83 -2.70
CA ARG A 380 13.65 -1.88 -1.45
C ARG A 380 12.74 -1.99 -0.23
N ILE A 381 11.67 -1.19 -0.19
CA ILE A 381 10.69 -1.24 0.90
C ILE A 381 9.96 -2.58 0.90
N MET A 382 9.53 -3.09 -0.27
CA MET A 382 8.93 -4.43 -0.36
C MET A 382 9.85 -5.51 0.22
N LYS A 383 11.14 -5.49 -0.15
CA LYS A 383 12.14 -6.42 0.43
C LYS A 383 12.28 -6.24 1.93
N GLN A 384 12.27 -4.99 2.42
CA GLN A 384 12.30 -4.69 3.85
C GLN A 384 11.10 -5.29 4.59
N LEU A 385 9.91 -5.23 4.00
CA LEU A 385 8.67 -5.76 4.56
C LEU A 385 8.45 -7.25 4.26
N ASN A 386 9.47 -7.97 3.81
CA ASN A 386 9.39 -9.39 3.43
C ASN A 386 8.35 -9.70 2.34
N ILE A 387 7.93 -8.71 1.55
CA ILE A 387 7.04 -8.88 0.39
C ILE A 387 7.81 -9.58 -0.73
N ASN A 388 7.20 -10.61 -1.32
CA ASN A 388 7.80 -11.41 -2.39
C ASN A 388 7.03 -11.34 -3.71
N ALA A 389 5.86 -10.70 -3.73
CA ALA A 389 5.00 -10.65 -4.90
C ALA A 389 4.30 -9.28 -5.06
N VAL A 390 4.02 -8.89 -6.31
CA VAL A 390 3.25 -7.69 -6.64
C VAL A 390 2.20 -8.02 -7.68
N ARG A 391 0.99 -7.48 -7.51
CA ARG A 391 -0.03 -7.42 -8.56
C ARG A 391 -0.01 -6.01 -9.14
N THR A 392 0.11 -5.89 -10.46
CA THR A 392 0.11 -4.60 -11.16
C THR A 392 -1.33 -4.11 -11.30
N CYS A 393 -1.91 -3.57 -10.22
CA CYS A 393 -3.30 -3.16 -10.15
C CYS A 393 -3.51 -1.82 -10.88
N HIS A 394 -4.45 -1.68 -11.81
CA HIS A 394 -5.16 -2.72 -12.56
C HIS A 394 -4.87 -2.58 -14.06
N TYR A 395 -3.57 -2.63 -14.37
CA TYR A 395 -3.04 -2.39 -15.69
C TYR A 395 -1.58 -2.83 -15.79
N PRO A 396 -1.01 -2.94 -17.02
CA PRO A 396 0.40 -3.18 -17.15
C PRO A 396 1.21 -1.94 -16.74
N ASP A 397 2.22 -2.16 -15.92
CA ASP A 397 3.14 -1.13 -15.45
C ASP A 397 4.13 -0.71 -16.56
N ASP A 398 4.99 0.27 -16.28
CA ASP A 398 6.11 0.60 -17.15
C ASP A 398 6.99 -0.64 -17.40
N PRO A 399 7.43 -0.93 -18.65
CA PRO A 399 8.28 -2.08 -18.93
C PRO A 399 9.52 -2.20 -18.02
N ARG A 400 10.06 -1.08 -17.54
CA ARG A 400 11.21 -1.05 -16.62
C ARG A 400 10.87 -1.67 -15.26
N TRP A 401 9.62 -1.63 -14.80
CA TRP A 401 9.18 -2.29 -13.57
C TRP A 401 9.39 -3.81 -13.61
N TYR A 402 9.04 -4.45 -14.73
CA TYR A 402 9.21 -5.88 -14.94
C TYR A 402 10.69 -6.29 -14.99
N GLU A 403 11.52 -5.47 -15.64
CA GLU A 403 12.99 -5.66 -15.65
C GLU A 403 13.59 -5.60 -14.24
N LEU A 404 13.11 -4.68 -13.40
CA LEU A 404 13.54 -4.55 -12.01
C LEU A 404 13.04 -5.71 -11.14
N CYS A 405 11.81 -6.18 -11.35
CA CYS A 405 11.26 -7.34 -10.64
C CYS A 405 11.99 -8.64 -11.01
N ASP A 406 12.39 -8.80 -12.28
CA ASP A 406 13.25 -9.89 -12.71
C ASP A 406 14.61 -9.84 -11.99
N GLU A 407 15.21 -8.65 -11.89
CA GLU A 407 16.56 -8.44 -11.36
C GLU A 407 16.61 -8.59 -9.84
N TYR A 408 15.66 -8.01 -9.13
CA TYR A 408 15.63 -8.02 -7.67
C TYR A 408 14.84 -9.18 -7.09
N GLY A 409 14.07 -9.90 -7.89
CA GLY A 409 13.32 -11.09 -7.48
C GLY A 409 12.02 -10.73 -6.76
N LEU A 410 11.00 -10.40 -7.54
CA LEU A 410 9.60 -10.34 -7.10
C LEU A 410 8.75 -11.14 -8.08
N TYR A 411 7.80 -11.90 -7.55
CA TYR A 411 6.79 -12.56 -8.36
C TYR A 411 5.73 -11.56 -8.81
N LEU A 412 5.31 -11.64 -10.07
CA LEU A 412 4.28 -10.75 -10.62
C LEU A 412 3.03 -11.50 -11.02
N THR A 413 1.89 -10.96 -10.61
CA THR A 413 0.60 -11.17 -11.29
C THR A 413 0.38 -9.94 -12.18
N ALA A 414 0.63 -10.11 -13.47
CA ALA A 414 0.57 -9.03 -14.44
C ALA A 414 -0.84 -8.91 -15.02
N GLU A 415 -1.44 -7.73 -14.91
CA GLU A 415 -2.85 -7.50 -15.20
C GLU A 415 -3.08 -6.64 -16.45
N ALA A 416 -4.12 -6.97 -17.22
CA ALA A 416 -4.53 -6.15 -18.35
C ALA A 416 -5.26 -4.88 -17.88
N ASN A 417 -5.08 -3.78 -18.61
CA ASN A 417 -5.73 -2.49 -18.34
C ASN A 417 -7.20 -2.59 -18.73
N LEU A 418 -8.03 -3.18 -17.89
CA LEU A 418 -9.41 -3.51 -18.23
C LEU A 418 -10.26 -3.50 -16.95
N GLU A 419 -10.88 -2.36 -16.68
CA GLU A 419 -11.80 -2.13 -15.56
C GLU A 419 -13.00 -1.29 -16.01
N SER A 420 -14.23 -1.80 -15.81
CA SER A 420 -15.48 -1.14 -16.21
C SER A 420 -16.48 -1.14 -15.05
N HIS A 421 -15.97 -0.91 -13.84
CA HIS A 421 -16.69 -0.99 -12.58
C HIS A 421 -17.98 -0.14 -12.63
N GLY A 422 -17.94 1.07 -13.19
CA GLY A 422 -19.08 1.96 -13.36
C GLY A 422 -20.24 1.44 -14.23
N MET A 423 -20.05 0.37 -15.01
CA MET A 423 -21.15 -0.30 -15.73
C MET A 423 -21.88 -1.34 -14.87
N GLY A 424 -21.30 -1.73 -13.73
CA GLY A 424 -21.76 -2.84 -12.91
C GLY A 424 -21.55 -4.21 -13.59
N TYR A 425 -21.92 -5.28 -12.88
CA TYR A 425 -21.60 -6.65 -13.28
C TYR A 425 -22.77 -7.40 -13.92
N GLU A 426 -23.96 -6.81 -13.87
CA GLU A 426 -25.21 -7.43 -14.30
C GLU A 426 -25.52 -7.17 -15.78
N GLU A 427 -26.74 -6.78 -16.13
CA GLU A 427 -27.22 -6.68 -17.52
C GLU A 427 -26.41 -5.69 -18.37
N LYS A 428 -25.82 -4.67 -17.75
CA LYS A 428 -25.06 -3.61 -18.43
C LYS A 428 -23.55 -3.88 -18.54
N SER A 429 -23.06 -5.00 -18.00
CA SER A 429 -21.64 -5.33 -18.03
C SER A 429 -21.14 -5.49 -19.46
N LEU A 430 -20.08 -4.74 -19.81
CA LEU A 430 -19.45 -4.78 -21.13
C LEU A 430 -18.80 -6.14 -21.44
N ALA A 431 -18.63 -7.00 -20.44
CA ALA A 431 -18.16 -8.38 -20.61
C ALA A 431 -19.15 -9.27 -21.39
N LYS A 432 -20.44 -8.88 -21.45
CA LYS A 432 -21.52 -9.68 -22.04
C LYS A 432 -21.86 -9.28 -23.49
N PHE A 433 -21.37 -8.13 -23.96
CA PHE A 433 -21.68 -7.54 -25.27
C PHE A 433 -20.57 -7.84 -26.28
N PRO A 434 -20.79 -8.72 -27.29
CA PRO A 434 -19.74 -9.19 -28.19
C PRO A 434 -19.03 -8.12 -29.00
N GLU A 435 -19.65 -6.96 -29.22
CA GLU A 435 -19.05 -5.81 -29.88
C GLU A 435 -17.78 -5.29 -29.16
N TYR A 436 -17.67 -5.47 -27.84
CA TYR A 436 -16.47 -5.10 -27.08
C TYR A 436 -15.40 -6.19 -27.00
N LEU A 437 -15.59 -7.34 -27.67
CA LEU A 437 -14.62 -8.44 -27.64
C LEU A 437 -13.24 -8.00 -28.11
N GLN A 438 -13.19 -7.17 -29.16
CA GLN A 438 -11.92 -6.67 -29.70
C GLN A 438 -11.15 -5.89 -28.64
N THR A 439 -11.80 -4.98 -27.91
CA THR A 439 -11.19 -4.20 -26.82
C THR A 439 -10.64 -5.09 -25.71
N HIS A 440 -11.38 -6.15 -25.32
CA HIS A 440 -10.92 -7.09 -24.29
C HIS A 440 -9.66 -7.86 -24.73
N ILE A 441 -9.66 -8.38 -25.96
CA ILE A 441 -8.52 -9.11 -26.52
C ILE A 441 -7.33 -8.18 -26.71
N GLU A 442 -7.53 -6.99 -27.28
CA GLU A 442 -6.44 -6.05 -27.55
C GLU A 442 -5.77 -5.62 -26.25
N ARG A 443 -6.52 -5.21 -25.21
CA ARG A 443 -5.95 -4.86 -23.89
C ARG A 443 -5.14 -6.01 -23.28
N ASN A 444 -5.65 -7.24 -23.35
CA ASN A 444 -4.91 -8.44 -22.91
C ASN A 444 -3.70 -8.76 -23.80
N GLU A 445 -3.75 -8.46 -25.09
CA GLU A 445 -2.61 -8.58 -25.98
C GLU A 445 -1.46 -7.65 -25.55
N GLY A 446 -1.79 -6.47 -25.00
CA GLY A 446 -0.80 -5.52 -24.48
C GLY A 446 -0.11 -5.99 -23.24
N ASN A 447 -0.84 -6.63 -22.34
CA ASN A 447 -0.28 -7.29 -21.18
C ASN A 447 0.59 -8.49 -21.60
N VAL A 448 -0.01 -9.47 -22.28
CA VAL A 448 0.64 -10.76 -22.50
C VAL A 448 1.80 -10.65 -23.50
N LYS A 449 1.60 -10.08 -24.70
CA LYS A 449 2.66 -10.07 -25.72
C LYS A 449 3.84 -9.20 -25.31
N SER A 450 3.60 -8.05 -24.71
CA SER A 450 4.67 -7.11 -24.34
C SER A 450 5.60 -7.73 -23.30
N PHE A 451 5.05 -8.51 -22.36
CA PHE A 451 5.79 -8.95 -21.18
C PHE A 451 6.06 -10.47 -21.11
N ILE A 452 5.73 -11.24 -22.15
CA ILE A 452 5.78 -12.71 -22.15
C ILE A 452 7.14 -13.33 -21.74
N ASN A 453 8.23 -12.61 -21.99
CA ASN A 453 9.60 -13.08 -21.74
C ASN A 453 10.09 -12.84 -20.31
N HIS A 454 9.35 -12.10 -19.47
CA HIS A 454 9.77 -11.78 -18.10
C HIS A 454 9.59 -13.00 -17.16
N PRO A 455 10.67 -13.51 -16.52
CA PRO A 455 10.57 -14.62 -15.57
C PRO A 455 9.81 -14.27 -14.28
N SER A 456 9.75 -12.99 -13.90
CA SER A 456 9.01 -12.50 -12.73
C SER A 456 7.52 -12.78 -12.80
N ILE A 457 6.92 -12.69 -13.98
CA ILE A 457 5.48 -12.91 -14.18
C ILE A 457 5.16 -14.38 -13.96
N ILE A 458 4.45 -14.71 -12.88
CA ILE A 458 3.99 -16.07 -12.59
C ILE A 458 2.53 -16.28 -12.96
N VAL A 459 1.73 -15.23 -13.06
CA VAL A 459 0.29 -15.29 -13.38
C VAL A 459 -0.08 -14.16 -14.34
N TRP A 460 -0.98 -14.45 -15.29
CA TRP A 460 -1.68 -13.43 -16.07
C TRP A 460 -3.05 -13.14 -15.46
N SER A 461 -3.36 -11.88 -15.18
CA SER A 461 -4.71 -11.45 -14.81
C SER A 461 -5.41 -10.76 -15.98
N LEU A 462 -6.67 -11.12 -16.23
CA LEU A 462 -7.42 -10.67 -17.42
C LEU A 462 -7.97 -9.23 -17.31
N GLY A 463 -7.96 -8.66 -16.11
CA GLY A 463 -8.53 -7.36 -15.76
C GLY A 463 -9.05 -7.36 -14.32
N ASN A 464 -9.81 -6.32 -13.96
CA ASN A 464 -10.40 -6.15 -12.62
C ASN A 464 -11.88 -5.73 -12.74
N GLU A 465 -12.75 -6.19 -11.84
CA GLU A 465 -14.12 -5.67 -11.63
C GLU A 465 -14.92 -5.23 -12.89
N CYS A 466 -14.97 -6.07 -13.93
CA CYS A 466 -15.70 -5.78 -15.19
C CYS A 466 -16.98 -6.61 -15.37
N GLY A 467 -17.40 -7.33 -14.32
CA GLY A 467 -18.35 -8.43 -14.45
C GLY A 467 -17.78 -9.61 -15.23
N TYR A 468 -18.62 -10.56 -15.60
CA TYR A 468 -18.19 -11.78 -16.31
C TYR A 468 -19.12 -12.10 -17.48
N GLY A 469 -18.55 -12.62 -18.56
CA GLY A 469 -19.31 -12.93 -19.77
C GLY A 469 -18.42 -13.46 -20.91
N ILE A 470 -19.04 -13.59 -22.09
CA ILE A 470 -18.43 -14.20 -23.29
C ILE A 470 -17.10 -13.55 -23.70
N ASN A 471 -16.92 -12.26 -23.43
CA ASN A 471 -15.70 -11.56 -23.77
C ASN A 471 -14.51 -12.05 -22.93
N PHE A 472 -14.70 -12.30 -21.63
CA PHE A 472 -13.66 -12.89 -20.79
C PHE A 472 -13.42 -14.36 -21.09
N GLU A 473 -14.44 -15.14 -21.43
CA GLU A 473 -14.26 -16.54 -21.82
C GLU A 473 -13.37 -16.69 -23.06
N LYS A 474 -13.63 -15.87 -24.09
CA LYS A 474 -12.83 -15.86 -25.32
C LYS A 474 -11.44 -15.29 -25.10
N THR A 475 -11.32 -14.29 -24.23
CA THR A 475 -10.02 -13.70 -23.89
C THR A 475 -9.15 -14.69 -23.10
N TYR A 476 -9.72 -15.42 -22.14
CA TYR A 476 -9.03 -16.53 -21.47
C TYR A 476 -8.50 -17.55 -22.48
N ASP A 477 -9.36 -18.03 -23.39
CA ASP A 477 -8.95 -19.03 -24.40
C ASP A 477 -7.82 -18.50 -25.28
N TRP A 478 -7.87 -17.21 -25.66
CA TRP A 478 -6.83 -16.55 -26.42
C TRP A 478 -5.50 -16.50 -25.66
N VAL A 479 -5.51 -16.11 -24.37
CA VAL A 479 -4.31 -16.08 -23.53
C VAL A 479 -3.72 -17.48 -23.36
N LYS A 480 -4.55 -18.50 -23.05
CA LYS A 480 -4.10 -19.89 -22.90
C LYS A 480 -3.55 -20.50 -24.20
N ALA A 481 -4.08 -20.08 -25.35
CA ALA A 481 -3.56 -20.48 -26.65
C ALA A 481 -2.18 -19.86 -26.93
N LEU A 482 -1.98 -18.61 -26.52
CA LEU A 482 -0.73 -17.88 -26.70
C LEU A 482 0.37 -18.34 -25.73
N ASP A 483 0.07 -18.42 -24.44
CA ASP A 483 1.02 -18.79 -23.38
C ASP A 483 0.54 -19.99 -22.55
N LYS A 484 1.31 -21.08 -22.61
CA LYS A 484 1.07 -22.32 -21.87
C LYS A 484 1.96 -22.44 -20.63
N THR A 485 2.84 -21.48 -20.40
CA THR A 485 3.88 -21.52 -19.35
C THR A 485 3.40 -20.90 -18.03
N ARG A 486 2.22 -20.27 -18.03
CA ARG A 486 1.64 -19.55 -16.89
C ARG A 486 0.14 -19.85 -16.73
N PRO A 487 -0.37 -19.90 -15.49
CA PRO A 487 -1.79 -19.85 -15.21
C PRO A 487 -2.39 -18.46 -15.51
N VAL A 488 -3.71 -18.44 -15.66
CA VAL A 488 -4.51 -17.23 -15.87
C VAL A 488 -5.51 -17.09 -14.72
N GLN A 489 -5.66 -15.88 -14.18
CA GLN A 489 -6.66 -15.57 -13.16
C GLN A 489 -7.63 -14.47 -13.60
N TYR A 490 -8.84 -14.49 -13.06
CA TYR A 490 -9.79 -13.39 -13.14
C TYR A 490 -10.81 -13.51 -12.00
N GLU A 491 -10.87 -12.49 -11.13
CA GLU A 491 -11.67 -12.54 -9.90
C GLU A 491 -13.16 -12.71 -10.18
N ARG A 492 -13.72 -11.84 -11.05
CA ARG A 492 -15.17 -11.76 -11.27
C ARG A 492 -15.76 -13.02 -11.89
N GLY A 493 -14.93 -13.89 -12.44
CA GLY A 493 -15.37 -15.20 -12.91
C GLY A 493 -15.79 -16.13 -11.77
N GLY A 494 -15.26 -15.97 -10.55
CA GLY A 494 -15.53 -16.88 -9.44
C GLY A 494 -15.05 -18.31 -9.70
N TYR A 495 -15.51 -19.27 -8.89
CA TYR A 495 -14.96 -20.61 -8.87
C TYR A 495 -15.23 -21.43 -10.14
N ASP A 496 -16.43 -21.40 -10.71
CA ASP A 496 -16.83 -22.29 -11.83
C ASP A 496 -16.46 -21.76 -13.23
N SER A 497 -15.86 -20.57 -13.29
CA SER A 497 -15.48 -19.92 -14.55
C SER A 497 -14.12 -20.38 -15.11
N LYS A 498 -13.81 -19.83 -16.29
CA LYS A 498 -12.48 -19.86 -16.91
C LYS A 498 -11.47 -18.99 -16.14
N THR A 499 -11.00 -19.54 -15.04
CA THR A 499 -9.87 -19.06 -14.23
C THR A 499 -9.12 -20.27 -13.66
N ASP A 500 -7.79 -20.22 -13.62
CA ASP A 500 -6.96 -21.32 -13.10
C ASP A 500 -6.77 -21.24 -11.58
N ILE A 501 -6.94 -20.05 -11.00
CA ILE A 501 -6.78 -19.74 -9.58
C ILE A 501 -8.13 -19.21 -9.06
N TYR A 502 -8.54 -19.66 -7.87
CA TYR A 502 -9.64 -19.01 -7.16
C TYR A 502 -9.08 -17.80 -6.41
N CYS A 503 -9.37 -16.61 -6.93
CA CYS A 503 -8.74 -15.37 -6.49
C CYS A 503 -9.74 -14.27 -6.11
N PRO A 504 -10.58 -14.48 -5.07
CA PRO A 504 -11.55 -13.49 -4.65
C PRO A 504 -10.88 -12.28 -3.96
N MET A 505 -11.68 -11.26 -3.69
CA MET A 505 -11.30 -10.05 -2.96
C MET A 505 -12.00 -10.02 -1.59
N TYR A 506 -11.26 -9.65 -0.54
CA TYR A 506 -11.77 -9.34 0.80
C TYR A 506 -12.66 -10.42 1.44
N ILE A 507 -12.36 -11.69 1.18
CA ILE A 507 -13.07 -12.80 1.82
C ILE A 507 -12.58 -12.95 3.25
N ASP A 508 -13.51 -12.90 4.19
CA ASP A 508 -13.24 -13.00 5.62
C ASP A 508 -12.59 -14.32 6.05
N TYR A 509 -12.23 -14.40 7.33
CA TYR A 509 -11.55 -15.55 7.91
C TYR A 509 -12.38 -16.84 7.90
N GLU A 510 -13.70 -16.74 8.10
CA GLU A 510 -14.60 -17.90 8.22
C GLU A 510 -14.87 -18.53 6.85
N GLU A 511 -15.22 -17.71 5.86
CA GLU A 511 -15.43 -18.15 4.48
C GLU A 511 -14.11 -18.59 3.83
N SER A 512 -12.99 -17.95 4.17
CA SER A 512 -11.66 -18.44 3.78
C SER A 512 -11.39 -19.84 4.31
N GLU A 513 -11.64 -20.08 5.62
CA GLU A 513 -11.45 -21.40 6.20
C GLU A 513 -12.42 -22.44 5.62
N LYS A 514 -13.65 -22.04 5.32
CA LYS A 514 -14.66 -22.89 4.66
C LYS A 514 -14.21 -23.33 3.27
N TYR A 515 -13.67 -22.43 2.44
CA TYR A 515 -13.07 -22.82 1.16
C TYR A 515 -11.91 -23.81 1.38
N CYS A 516 -11.05 -23.54 2.37
CA CYS A 516 -9.92 -24.43 2.69
C CYS A 516 -10.36 -25.86 3.05
N LYS A 517 -11.50 -26.02 3.73
CA LYS A 517 -12.08 -27.31 4.11
C LYS A 517 -12.94 -27.97 3.03
N SER A 518 -13.29 -27.25 1.96
CA SER A 518 -14.05 -27.78 0.83
C SER A 518 -13.24 -28.77 -0.02
N ASP A 519 -13.92 -29.43 -0.95
CA ASP A 519 -13.33 -30.25 -2.03
C ASP A 519 -12.78 -29.43 -3.21
N GLY A 520 -12.74 -28.09 -3.08
CA GLY A 520 -12.21 -27.18 -4.10
C GLY A 520 -10.79 -27.53 -4.53
N VAL A 521 -10.55 -27.54 -5.85
CA VAL A 521 -9.32 -28.04 -6.49
C VAL A 521 -8.41 -26.93 -7.05
N LYS A 522 -8.84 -25.67 -6.99
CA LYS A 522 -8.04 -24.51 -7.42
C LYS A 522 -7.20 -23.99 -6.25
N PRO A 523 -5.98 -23.49 -6.49
CA PRO A 523 -5.26 -22.68 -5.51
C PRO A 523 -6.11 -21.49 -5.08
N TYR A 524 -6.06 -21.18 -3.79
CA TYR A 524 -6.72 -20.03 -3.20
C TYR A 524 -5.70 -18.95 -2.90
N ILE A 525 -5.79 -17.85 -3.63
CA ILE A 525 -4.89 -16.70 -3.51
C ILE A 525 -5.75 -15.45 -3.66
N GLN A 526 -6.03 -14.74 -2.56
CA GLN A 526 -6.87 -13.55 -2.63
C GLN A 526 -6.19 -12.47 -3.46
N CYS A 527 -6.83 -11.97 -4.53
CA CYS A 527 -6.20 -10.92 -5.35
C CYS A 527 -6.19 -9.57 -4.63
N GLU A 528 -7.06 -9.39 -3.65
CA GLU A 528 -7.05 -8.30 -2.66
C GLU A 528 -7.52 -8.84 -1.31
N TYR A 529 -6.82 -8.50 -0.24
CA TYR A 529 -7.23 -8.79 1.14
C TYR A 529 -6.57 -7.76 2.05
N ALA A 530 -6.97 -7.73 3.33
CA ALA A 530 -6.32 -6.89 4.34
C ALA A 530 -6.24 -5.40 3.89
N HIS A 531 -7.39 -4.74 3.82
CA HIS A 531 -7.46 -3.36 3.33
C HIS A 531 -6.77 -2.38 4.30
N ALA A 532 -5.70 -1.71 3.87
CA ALA A 532 -4.77 -0.95 4.70
C ALA A 532 -5.07 0.56 4.79
N MET A 533 -6.31 0.98 4.54
CA MET A 533 -6.74 2.38 4.61
C MET A 533 -6.68 2.99 6.01
N GLY A 534 -5.93 4.09 6.12
CA GLY A 534 -5.70 4.79 7.39
C GLY A 534 -5.04 3.89 8.44
N ASN A 535 -5.47 4.01 9.70
CA ASN A 535 -5.09 3.11 10.79
C ASN A 535 -5.89 1.79 10.70
N SER A 536 -5.30 0.76 10.09
CA SER A 536 -5.95 -0.53 9.78
C SER A 536 -5.05 -1.73 10.16
N GLU A 537 -5.16 -2.85 9.44
CA GLU A 537 -4.39 -4.10 9.60
C GLU A 537 -4.61 -4.81 10.95
N GLY A 538 -5.74 -4.53 11.58
CA GLY A 538 -6.25 -5.29 12.72
C GLY A 538 -6.78 -6.66 12.30
N GLY A 539 -6.17 -7.74 12.81
CA GLY A 539 -6.53 -9.11 12.45
C GLY A 539 -5.71 -9.71 11.30
N PHE A 540 -4.69 -9.01 10.80
CA PHE A 540 -3.79 -9.51 9.74
C PHE A 540 -3.19 -10.90 10.08
N LYS A 541 -2.86 -11.09 11.36
CA LYS A 541 -2.43 -12.37 11.96
C LYS A 541 -3.33 -13.53 11.55
N GLU A 542 -4.65 -13.33 11.54
CA GLU A 542 -5.64 -14.39 11.40
C GLU A 542 -5.66 -14.96 9.98
N TYR A 543 -5.45 -14.11 8.97
CA TYR A 543 -5.18 -14.58 7.61
C TYR A 543 -3.93 -15.44 7.56
N TRP A 544 -2.83 -14.98 8.15
CA TRP A 544 -1.54 -15.69 8.07
C TRP A 544 -1.52 -17.01 8.84
N ASP A 545 -2.31 -17.13 9.91
CA ASP A 545 -2.53 -18.39 10.60
C ASP A 545 -3.28 -19.39 9.71
N LEU A 546 -4.30 -18.95 8.95
CA LEU A 546 -5.02 -19.79 8.00
C LEU A 546 -4.14 -20.20 6.81
N ILE A 547 -3.40 -19.25 6.24
CA ILE A 547 -2.47 -19.47 5.11
C ILE A 547 -1.42 -20.54 5.47
N ARG A 548 -0.84 -20.46 6.67
CA ARG A 548 0.15 -21.45 7.14
C ARG A 548 -0.48 -22.79 7.54
N LYS A 549 -1.76 -22.82 7.87
CA LYS A 549 -2.50 -24.02 8.26
C LYS A 549 -2.96 -24.85 7.05
N TYR A 550 -3.38 -24.20 5.96
CA TYR A 550 -4.04 -24.87 4.83
C TYR A 550 -3.21 -24.80 3.54
N PRO A 551 -2.70 -25.93 3.02
CA PRO A 551 -1.83 -25.94 1.83
C PRO A 551 -2.42 -25.25 0.59
N LYS A 552 -3.75 -25.33 0.39
CA LYS A 552 -4.40 -24.71 -0.77
C LYS A 552 -4.53 -23.19 -0.66
N TYR A 553 -4.40 -22.60 0.54
CA TYR A 553 -4.46 -21.16 0.75
C TYR A 553 -3.04 -20.61 0.78
N GLN A 554 -2.63 -19.99 -0.32
CA GLN A 554 -1.24 -19.58 -0.54
C GLN A 554 -1.03 -18.08 -0.35
N GLY A 555 -1.89 -17.39 0.40
CA GLY A 555 -1.75 -15.96 0.67
C GLY A 555 -2.56 -15.09 -0.29
N GLY A 556 -2.01 -13.93 -0.62
CA GLY A 556 -2.72 -12.93 -1.41
C GLY A 556 -1.94 -11.63 -1.55
N TYR A 557 -2.63 -10.60 -2.06
CA TYR A 557 -2.07 -9.27 -2.25
C TYR A 557 -2.80 -8.26 -1.37
N ILE A 558 -2.08 -7.62 -0.44
CA ILE A 558 -2.61 -6.57 0.44
C ILE A 558 -3.12 -5.41 -0.43
N TRP A 559 -4.25 -4.79 -0.07
CA TRP A 559 -4.74 -3.56 -0.70
C TRP A 559 -4.48 -2.34 0.19
N ASP A 560 -3.54 -1.46 -0.13
CA ASP A 560 -2.57 -1.54 -1.24
C ASP A 560 -1.17 -1.06 -0.81
N PHE A 561 -0.22 -0.99 -1.74
CA PHE A 561 1.16 -0.71 -1.38
C PHE A 561 1.38 0.73 -0.93
N VAL A 562 0.79 1.72 -1.60
CA VAL A 562 1.10 3.14 -1.40
C VAL A 562 -0.13 4.03 -1.48
N ASP A 563 -0.29 4.90 -0.49
CA ASP A 563 -1.33 5.93 -0.49
C ASP A 563 -1.23 6.80 -1.76
N GLN A 564 -2.34 6.97 -2.47
CA GLN A 564 -2.41 7.75 -3.69
C GLN A 564 -2.57 9.25 -3.38
N GLY A 565 -1.86 9.81 -2.41
CA GLY A 565 -1.95 11.25 -2.07
C GLY A 565 -1.10 12.13 -3.00
N ILE A 566 -1.63 13.26 -3.47
CA ILE A 566 -0.85 14.25 -4.26
C ILE A 566 -0.28 15.31 -3.31
N ARG A 567 0.99 15.69 -3.47
CA ARG A 567 1.61 16.71 -2.61
C ARG A 567 1.09 18.10 -2.96
N ASP A 568 0.57 18.82 -1.97
CA ASP A 568 0.11 20.20 -2.12
C ASP A 568 0.26 21.00 -0.82
N LYS A 569 -0.22 22.25 -0.81
CA LYS A 569 -0.33 23.09 0.38
C LYS A 569 -1.78 23.23 0.84
N GLY A 570 -2.00 23.04 2.13
CA GLY A 570 -3.31 23.18 2.74
C GLY A 570 -3.82 24.63 2.65
N PRO A 571 -5.07 24.87 2.22
CA PRO A 571 -5.66 26.20 2.20
C PRO A 571 -5.98 26.72 3.61
N VAL A 572 -5.97 25.85 4.63
CA VAL A 572 -6.23 26.21 6.03
C VAL A 572 -4.97 26.77 6.68
N THR A 573 -3.85 26.07 6.59
CA THR A 573 -2.61 26.44 7.30
C THR A 573 -1.45 26.88 6.41
N GLY A 574 -1.51 26.60 5.11
CA GLY A 574 -0.40 26.78 4.17
C GLY A 574 0.73 25.76 4.32
N LYS A 575 0.61 24.79 5.23
CA LYS A 575 1.54 23.67 5.41
C LYS A 575 1.39 22.66 4.28
N GLU A 576 2.41 21.84 4.10
CA GLU A 576 2.33 20.70 3.18
C GLU A 576 1.27 19.70 3.64
N ILE A 577 0.47 19.22 2.69
CA ILE A 577 -0.52 18.16 2.86
C ILE A 577 -0.39 17.16 1.70
N PHE A 578 -0.96 15.98 1.88
CA PHE A 578 -1.24 15.06 0.78
C PHE A 578 -2.74 15.09 0.50
N THR A 579 -3.12 15.59 -0.67
CA THR A 579 -4.51 15.71 -1.08
C THR A 579 -5.08 14.39 -1.55
N TYR A 580 -6.40 14.28 -1.45
CA TYR A 580 -7.19 13.14 -1.91
C TYR A 580 -8.43 13.62 -2.67
N GLY A 581 -9.35 12.71 -3.00
CA GLY A 581 -10.58 13.06 -3.69
C GLY A 581 -11.32 14.25 -3.09
N GLY A 582 -11.79 15.14 -3.94
CA GLY A 582 -12.61 16.27 -3.52
C GLY A 582 -11.82 17.54 -3.17
N ASP A 583 -10.50 17.45 -3.04
CA ASP A 583 -9.64 18.64 -2.82
C ASP A 583 -9.45 19.49 -4.10
N TYR A 584 -9.82 18.97 -5.27
CA TYR A 584 -9.67 19.67 -6.55
C TYR A 584 -11.01 19.87 -7.25
N GLY A 585 -11.12 20.94 -8.01
CA GLY A 585 -12.30 21.26 -8.81
C GLY A 585 -13.47 21.79 -7.97
N ARG A 586 -14.48 22.34 -8.67
CA ARG A 586 -15.66 22.95 -8.02
C ARG A 586 -16.81 21.96 -7.76
N TYR A 587 -16.96 20.98 -8.65
CA TYR A 587 -17.96 19.91 -8.58
C TYR A 587 -17.32 18.57 -8.96
N PRO A 588 -16.27 18.14 -8.23
CA PRO A 588 -15.56 16.92 -8.58
C PRO A 588 -16.45 15.70 -8.38
N ALA A 589 -16.37 14.74 -9.31
CA ALA A 589 -16.68 13.37 -8.96
C ALA A 589 -15.65 12.92 -7.92
N SER A 590 -16.09 12.35 -6.81
CA SER A 590 -15.21 11.99 -5.70
C SER A 590 -15.73 10.83 -4.87
N ASP A 591 -14.80 10.08 -4.28
CA ASP A 591 -14.97 9.18 -3.14
C ASP A 591 -14.04 9.56 -1.97
N TYR A 592 -13.66 10.83 -1.91
CA TYR A 592 -12.86 11.43 -0.84
C TYR A 592 -11.53 10.70 -0.61
N ASN A 593 -11.23 10.33 0.63
CA ASN A 593 -9.95 9.72 1.01
C ASN A 593 -9.86 8.22 0.70
N PHE A 594 -10.80 7.65 -0.06
CA PHE A 594 -10.80 6.23 -0.39
C PHE A 594 -9.62 5.78 -1.25
N ASN A 595 -8.82 6.71 -1.78
CA ASN A 595 -7.54 6.47 -2.46
C ASN A 595 -6.31 6.41 -1.52
N CYS A 596 -6.51 6.47 -0.20
CA CYS A 596 -5.44 6.44 0.81
C CYS A 596 -5.43 5.09 1.54
N ASN A 597 -4.98 4.05 0.84
CA ASN A 597 -5.09 2.64 1.24
C ASN A 597 -3.74 1.97 1.55
N GLY A 598 -2.66 2.75 1.70
CA GLY A 598 -1.30 2.26 1.58
C GLY A 598 -0.72 1.57 2.81
N ILE A 599 0.08 0.54 2.59
CA ILE A 599 1.11 0.08 3.54
C ILE A 599 2.11 1.22 3.84
N ILE A 600 2.35 2.10 2.86
CA ILE A 600 3.21 3.28 3.00
C ILE A 600 2.49 4.55 2.55
N ALA A 601 2.92 5.68 3.12
CA ALA A 601 2.47 7.02 2.75
C ALA A 601 2.99 7.44 1.36
N PRO A 602 2.48 8.53 0.75
CA PRO A 602 2.84 8.90 -0.63
C PRO A 602 4.34 9.20 -0.82
N ASP A 603 5.01 9.68 0.24
CA ASP A 603 6.45 9.92 0.32
C ASP A 603 7.29 8.66 0.66
N ARG A 604 6.66 7.47 0.66
CA ARG A 604 7.25 6.16 0.94
C ARG A 604 7.67 5.96 2.40
N ARG A 605 7.18 6.79 3.33
CA ARG A 605 7.28 6.53 4.76
C ARG A 605 6.37 5.36 5.17
N LEU A 606 6.85 4.48 6.04
CA LEU A 606 6.07 3.33 6.51
C LEU A 606 4.90 3.76 7.40
N ASN A 607 3.68 3.31 7.07
CA ASN A 607 2.57 3.36 8.02
C ASN A 607 2.79 2.34 9.16
N PRO A 608 2.27 2.56 10.38
CA PRO A 608 2.60 1.73 11.54
C PRO A 608 2.23 0.26 11.35
N HIS A 609 1.20 -0.04 10.57
CA HIS A 609 0.86 -1.42 10.22
C HIS A 609 1.88 -2.15 9.34
N ALA A 610 2.78 -1.44 8.66
CA ALA A 610 3.84 -2.06 7.85
C ALA A 610 4.73 -3.01 8.69
N TYR A 611 4.92 -2.70 9.98
CA TYR A 611 5.72 -3.52 10.88
C TYR A 611 5.01 -4.83 11.26
N GLU A 612 3.68 -4.82 11.42
CA GLU A 612 2.88 -6.04 11.63
C GLU A 612 2.94 -6.93 10.39
N ILE A 613 2.85 -6.32 9.20
CA ILE A 613 3.01 -7.01 7.92
C ILE A 613 4.39 -7.66 7.82
N GLN A 614 5.47 -6.92 8.09
CA GLN A 614 6.83 -7.46 8.07
C GLN A 614 6.98 -8.67 9.00
N TYR A 615 6.42 -8.60 10.22
CA TYR A 615 6.48 -9.65 11.22
C TYR A 615 5.80 -10.93 10.71
N TYR A 616 4.58 -10.85 10.18
CA TYR A 616 3.88 -12.03 9.67
C TYR A 616 4.41 -12.53 8.32
N HIS A 617 5.05 -11.66 7.52
CA HIS A 617 5.71 -12.03 6.29
C HIS A 617 7.12 -12.61 6.47
N GLN A 618 7.71 -12.59 7.67
CA GLN A 618 9.06 -13.09 7.87
C GLN A 618 9.21 -14.58 7.50
N ASN A 619 10.41 -14.97 7.03
CA ASN A 619 10.68 -16.30 6.50
C ASN A 619 11.47 -17.20 7.47
N VAL A 620 11.74 -16.73 8.69
CA VAL A 620 12.52 -17.48 9.68
C VAL A 620 11.82 -17.41 11.02
N TRP A 621 11.69 -18.57 11.68
CA TRP A 621 10.92 -18.69 12.92
C TRP A 621 11.69 -19.46 13.99
N ILE A 622 11.71 -18.92 15.19
CA ILE A 622 11.99 -19.62 16.44
C ILE A 622 10.73 -20.40 16.85
N LYS A 623 10.91 -21.69 17.11
CA LYS A 623 9.87 -22.64 17.57
C LYS A 623 10.40 -23.42 18.77
N ASP A 624 9.47 -23.97 19.56
CA ASP A 624 9.77 -24.89 20.67
C ASP A 624 10.89 -24.39 21.59
N LEU A 625 10.79 -23.13 22.06
CA LEU A 625 11.78 -22.54 22.97
C LEU A 625 11.76 -23.25 24.33
N ASP A 626 12.90 -23.79 24.72
CA ASP A 626 13.24 -24.27 26.05
C ASP A 626 14.37 -23.37 26.59
N ALA A 627 13.97 -22.24 27.17
CA ALA A 627 14.89 -21.22 27.65
C ALA A 627 15.80 -21.74 28.78
N VAL A 628 15.29 -22.63 29.63
CA VAL A 628 16.03 -23.23 30.77
C VAL A 628 17.24 -24.03 30.30
N ASN A 629 17.13 -24.69 29.14
CA ASN A 629 18.22 -25.44 28.54
C ASN A 629 18.94 -24.69 27.42
N GLY A 630 18.61 -23.41 27.17
CA GLY A 630 19.15 -22.63 26.05
C GLY A 630 18.91 -23.28 24.69
N ALA A 631 17.79 -24.00 24.55
CA ALA A 631 17.47 -24.80 23.38
C ALA A 631 16.23 -24.28 22.65
N PHE A 632 16.26 -24.29 21.32
CA PHE A 632 15.13 -23.87 20.49
C PHE A 632 15.30 -24.40 19.07
N LYS A 633 14.23 -24.38 18.29
CA LYS A 633 14.27 -24.75 16.86
C LYS A 633 14.24 -23.51 15.99
N VAL A 634 15.11 -23.46 14.98
CA VAL A 634 15.05 -22.48 13.89
C VAL A 634 14.43 -23.16 12.69
N TYR A 635 13.31 -22.64 12.20
CA TYR A 635 12.63 -23.08 10.98
C TYR A 635 12.84 -22.07 9.85
N ASN A 636 13.30 -22.56 8.71
CA ASN A 636 13.45 -21.79 7.48
C ASN A 636 12.20 -21.99 6.58
N GLU A 637 11.36 -20.96 6.48
CA GLU A 637 10.14 -20.94 5.64
C GLU A 637 10.45 -20.57 4.16
N ASN A 638 11.69 -20.25 3.81
CA ASN A 638 12.08 -20.07 2.41
C ASN A 638 11.97 -21.40 1.63
N PHE A 639 11.78 -21.34 0.31
CA PHE A 639 11.62 -22.52 -0.56
C PHE A 639 12.86 -22.85 -1.39
N PHE A 640 13.75 -21.90 -1.60
CA PHE A 640 14.89 -22.02 -2.53
C PHE A 640 16.23 -21.58 -1.95
N LYS A 641 16.25 -20.77 -0.88
CA LYS A 641 17.49 -20.37 -0.20
C LYS A 641 17.62 -20.85 1.25
N ASN A 642 18.86 -21.05 1.68
CA ASN A 642 19.19 -21.18 3.10
C ASN A 642 19.17 -19.78 3.78
N ILE A 643 19.47 -19.74 5.08
CA ILE A 643 19.50 -18.47 5.85
C ILE A 643 20.94 -18.03 6.17
N ASP A 644 21.91 -18.43 5.35
CA ASP A 644 23.33 -18.15 5.61
C ASP A 644 23.68 -16.66 5.51
N ASP A 645 22.81 -15.86 4.90
CA ASP A 645 22.89 -14.39 4.83
C ASP A 645 22.38 -13.70 6.11
N LEU A 646 21.85 -14.46 7.08
CA LEU A 646 21.32 -13.93 8.33
C LEU A 646 22.21 -14.31 9.53
N ASN A 647 22.30 -13.39 10.48
CA ASN A 647 22.99 -13.57 11.76
C ASN A 647 21.96 -13.48 12.89
N LEU A 648 21.94 -14.48 13.76
CA LEU A 648 20.98 -14.58 14.87
C LEU A 648 21.60 -14.04 16.16
N THR A 649 20.87 -13.15 16.82
CA THR A 649 21.14 -12.73 18.20
C THR A 649 19.94 -13.03 19.09
N ALA A 650 20.21 -13.30 20.35
CA ALA A 650 19.23 -13.43 21.42
C ALA A 650 19.57 -12.43 22.53
N THR A 651 18.64 -11.54 22.87
CA THR A 651 18.85 -10.49 23.89
C THR A 651 17.89 -10.69 25.04
N VAL A 652 18.44 -10.79 26.25
CA VAL A 652 17.69 -10.95 27.50
C VAL A 652 17.49 -9.57 28.13
N TYR A 653 16.26 -9.30 28.56
CA TYR A 653 15.89 -8.08 29.26
C TYR A 653 15.20 -8.43 30.58
N ALA A 654 15.38 -7.58 31.60
CA ALA A 654 14.56 -7.58 32.81
C ALA A 654 13.90 -6.21 32.98
N ASN A 655 12.57 -6.19 33.09
CA ASN A 655 11.74 -4.97 33.09
C ASN A 655 12.14 -3.97 31.99
N GLY A 656 12.43 -4.48 30.78
CA GLY A 656 12.85 -3.68 29.62
C GLY A 656 14.30 -3.19 29.64
N VAL A 657 15.06 -3.43 30.72
CA VAL A 657 16.50 -3.14 30.79
C VAL A 657 17.28 -4.30 30.19
N LYS A 658 18.11 -4.03 29.17
CA LYS A 658 18.95 -5.03 28.53
C LYS A 658 19.98 -5.57 29.51
N LEU A 659 20.00 -6.89 29.71
CA LEU A 659 20.96 -7.58 30.56
C LEU A 659 22.14 -8.13 29.75
N ALA A 660 21.84 -8.88 28.68
CA ALA A 660 22.84 -9.55 27.87
C ALA A 660 22.37 -9.71 26.42
N THR A 661 23.31 -9.71 25.48
CA THR A 661 23.09 -10.16 24.10
C THR A 661 24.02 -11.33 23.82
N VAL A 662 23.44 -12.42 23.32
CA VAL A 662 24.14 -13.64 22.93
C VAL A 662 24.09 -13.78 21.41
N GLU A 663 25.24 -13.92 20.77
CA GLU A 663 25.33 -14.29 19.37
C GLU A 663 25.17 -15.81 19.22
N ILE A 664 24.35 -16.24 18.25
CA ILE A 664 24.09 -17.65 18.01
C ILE A 664 24.65 -18.03 16.63
N PRO A 665 25.91 -18.49 16.53
CA PRO A 665 26.58 -18.72 15.25
C PRO A 665 26.07 -19.96 14.49
N GLU A 666 25.37 -20.88 15.17
CA GLU A 666 24.99 -22.18 14.62
C GLU A 666 23.77 -22.16 13.67
N THR A 667 23.50 -21.06 12.97
CA THR A 667 22.37 -20.94 12.03
C THR A 667 22.71 -21.29 10.58
N LYS A 668 23.99 -21.53 10.26
CA LYS A 668 24.41 -21.84 8.89
C LYS A 668 23.95 -23.23 8.42
N GLY A 669 23.67 -23.34 7.12
CA GLY A 669 23.30 -24.55 6.41
C GLY A 669 21.86 -25.01 6.60
N ILE A 670 20.99 -24.22 7.24
CA ILE A 670 19.57 -24.59 7.40
C ILE A 670 18.88 -24.50 6.03
N ALA A 671 18.69 -25.65 5.41
CA ALA A 671 18.09 -25.78 4.09
C ALA A 671 16.65 -25.21 4.04
N PRO A 672 16.14 -24.85 2.84
CA PRO A 672 14.74 -24.47 2.67
C PRO A 672 13.78 -25.48 3.27
N GLN A 673 12.73 -25.01 3.96
CA GLN A 673 11.72 -25.84 4.64
C GLN A 673 12.26 -26.76 5.74
N ALA A 674 13.54 -26.62 6.13
CA ALA A 674 14.14 -27.43 7.19
C ALA A 674 14.04 -26.74 8.55
N THR A 675 14.10 -27.58 9.59
CA THR A 675 14.19 -27.14 10.99
C THR A 675 15.49 -27.67 11.59
N LYS A 676 16.20 -26.81 12.32
CA LYS A 676 17.41 -27.19 13.06
C LYS A 676 17.21 -26.90 14.54
N LEU A 677 17.50 -27.88 15.39
CA LEU A 677 17.62 -27.69 16.83
C LEU A 677 18.94 -26.97 17.12
N ILE A 678 18.87 -25.88 17.85
CA ILE A 678 20.00 -25.12 18.36
C ILE A 678 20.06 -25.30 19.87
N LYS A 679 21.28 -25.44 20.40
CA LYS A 679 21.58 -25.39 21.82
C LYS A 679 22.69 -24.38 22.03
N SER A 680 22.49 -23.42 22.92
CA SER A 680 23.53 -22.46 23.29
C SER A 680 23.67 -22.46 24.81
N ASP A 681 24.85 -22.89 25.27
CA ASP A 681 25.20 -22.85 26.69
C ASP A 681 25.32 -21.39 27.17
N GLU A 682 25.71 -20.47 26.31
CA GLU A 682 25.75 -19.03 26.59
C GLU A 682 24.36 -18.45 26.82
N LEU A 683 23.38 -18.82 25.97
CA LEU A 683 21.99 -18.42 26.17
C LEU A 683 21.42 -19.02 27.45
N LYS A 684 21.67 -20.31 27.68
CA LYS A 684 21.29 -20.98 28.93
C LYS A 684 21.82 -20.25 30.16
N TYR A 685 23.10 -19.90 30.15
CA TYR A 685 23.73 -19.17 31.26
C TYR A 685 23.12 -17.78 31.42
N ALA A 686 22.92 -17.02 30.33
CA ALA A 686 22.33 -15.69 30.37
C ALA A 686 20.90 -15.70 30.94
N VAL A 687 20.08 -16.69 30.55
CA VAL A 687 18.73 -16.87 31.10
C VAL A 687 18.78 -17.23 32.59
N ALA A 688 19.59 -18.21 32.98
CA ALA A 688 19.71 -18.62 34.39
C ALA A 688 20.24 -17.49 35.29
N GLU A 689 21.17 -16.68 34.79
CA GLU A 689 21.67 -15.49 35.48
C GLU A 689 20.57 -14.44 35.65
N ALA A 690 19.78 -14.18 34.59
CA ALA A 690 18.65 -13.27 34.65
C ALA A 690 17.61 -13.74 35.67
N GLU A 691 17.18 -15.01 35.62
CA GLU A 691 16.23 -15.57 36.58
C GLU A 691 16.74 -15.52 38.02
N SER A 692 18.04 -15.75 38.24
CA SER A 692 18.64 -15.69 39.58
C SER A 692 18.76 -14.27 40.13
N LYS A 693 19.13 -13.28 39.31
CA LYS A 693 19.38 -11.91 39.75
C LYS A 693 18.12 -11.03 39.73
N HIS A 694 17.16 -11.38 38.88
CA HIS A 694 15.95 -10.61 38.60
C HIS A 694 14.68 -11.44 38.80
N ALA A 695 14.67 -12.38 39.76
CA ALA A 695 13.57 -13.31 40.05
C ALA A 695 12.18 -12.69 40.29
N LYS A 696 12.10 -11.37 40.51
CA LYS A 696 10.85 -10.62 40.75
C LYS A 696 10.47 -9.69 39.59
N GLU A 697 11.27 -9.68 38.54
CA GLU A 697 11.11 -8.81 37.39
C GLU A 697 10.52 -9.60 36.23
N GLU A 698 9.89 -8.89 35.28
CA GLU A 698 9.50 -9.49 34.01
C GLU A 698 10.76 -9.74 33.18
N ILE A 699 10.97 -10.98 32.78
CA ILE A 699 12.12 -11.36 31.94
C ILE A 699 11.60 -11.68 30.56
N VAL A 700 12.12 -10.98 29.55
CA VAL A 700 11.79 -11.22 28.14
C VAL A 700 13.04 -11.55 27.34
N LEU A 701 12.87 -12.41 26.33
CA LEU A 701 13.91 -12.86 25.42
C LEU A 701 13.55 -12.48 23.98
N ASN A 702 14.37 -11.62 23.38
CA ASN A 702 14.18 -11.15 22.01
C ASN A 702 15.18 -11.84 21.08
N PHE A 703 14.69 -12.50 20.04
CA PHE A 703 15.49 -13.03 18.93
C PHE A 703 15.40 -12.09 17.73
N ALA A 704 16.53 -11.86 17.06
CA ALA A 704 16.59 -11.08 15.83
C ALA A 704 17.53 -11.75 14.80
N PHE A 705 17.06 -11.87 13.57
CA PHE A 705 17.85 -12.30 12.42
C PHE A 705 18.19 -11.08 11.56
N ALA A 706 19.43 -10.62 11.63
CA ALA A 706 19.92 -9.46 10.89
C ALA A 706 20.67 -9.87 9.62
N SER A 707 20.41 -9.18 8.52
CA SER A 707 21.08 -9.38 7.23
C SER A 707 22.58 -9.04 7.30
N ASP A 708 23.40 -9.82 6.60
CA ASP A 708 24.82 -9.51 6.39
C ASP A 708 25.07 -8.48 5.27
N GLY A 709 24.02 -8.11 4.52
CA GLY A 709 24.06 -7.14 3.42
C GLY A 709 24.44 -7.73 2.05
N THR A 710 24.49 -9.06 1.91
CA THR A 710 24.79 -9.71 0.62
C THR A 710 23.59 -9.78 -0.32
N GLN A 711 22.37 -9.77 0.23
CA GLN A 711 21.15 -9.70 -0.56
C GLN A 711 20.96 -8.29 -1.15
N PRO A 712 20.73 -8.16 -2.47
CA PRO A 712 20.47 -6.85 -3.08
C PRO A 712 19.29 -6.11 -2.44
N LEU A 713 19.43 -4.80 -2.29
CA LEU A 713 18.43 -3.90 -1.69
C LEU A 713 18.02 -4.25 -0.25
N VAL A 714 18.81 -5.04 0.46
CA VAL A 714 18.65 -5.28 1.89
C VAL A 714 19.92 -4.81 2.59
N ASP A 715 19.77 -3.84 3.48
CA ASP A 715 20.93 -3.23 4.13
C ASP A 715 21.56 -4.19 5.14
N LYS A 716 22.88 -4.11 5.30
CA LYS A 716 23.60 -4.84 6.37
C LYS A 716 23.06 -4.39 7.73
N GLY A 717 22.70 -5.35 8.58
CA GLY A 717 22.13 -5.11 9.89
C GLY A 717 20.61 -4.96 9.89
N GLN A 718 19.96 -4.93 8.72
CA GLN A 718 18.50 -4.92 8.64
C GLN A 718 17.91 -6.19 9.23
N VAL A 719 17.00 -6.05 10.19
CA VAL A 719 16.33 -7.19 10.84
C VAL A 719 15.25 -7.72 9.90
N MET A 720 15.41 -8.97 9.45
CA MET A 720 14.51 -9.63 8.51
C MET A 720 13.46 -10.51 9.20
N ALA A 721 13.73 -10.94 10.43
CA ALA A 721 12.81 -11.69 11.27
C ALA A 721 13.12 -11.40 12.75
N ARG A 722 12.08 -11.27 13.58
CA ARG A 722 12.24 -11.07 15.03
C ARG A 722 11.11 -11.73 15.81
N GLN A 723 11.38 -12.22 17.01
CA GLN A 723 10.36 -12.76 17.94
C GLN A 723 10.74 -12.45 19.39
N GLN A 724 9.75 -12.16 20.22
CA GLN A 724 9.89 -11.99 21.66
C GLN A 724 9.15 -13.11 22.41
N PHE A 725 9.76 -13.61 23.48
CA PHE A 725 9.17 -14.59 24.38
C PHE A 725 9.24 -14.06 25.82
N ILE A 726 8.15 -14.19 26.57
CA ILE A 726 8.11 -13.90 28.00
C ILE A 726 8.63 -15.16 28.73
N ILE A 727 9.67 -14.98 29.54
CA ILE A 727 10.30 -16.05 30.34
C ILE A 727 9.74 -16.04 31.77
N SER A 728 9.56 -14.84 32.33
CA SER A 728 8.93 -14.60 33.63
C SER A 728 7.96 -13.44 33.48
N ASP A 729 6.71 -13.64 33.89
CA ASP A 729 5.65 -12.62 33.78
C ASP A 729 5.86 -11.44 34.74
N TYR A 730 5.43 -10.26 34.31
CA TYR A 730 5.32 -9.11 35.22
C TYR A 730 4.40 -9.40 36.40
N GLN A 731 4.91 -9.15 37.61
CA GLN A 731 4.14 -9.32 38.84
C GLN A 731 3.40 -8.02 39.15
N PHE A 732 2.17 -7.92 38.67
CA PHE A 732 1.30 -6.80 39.02
C PHE A 732 1.03 -6.78 40.53
N ALA A 733 1.02 -5.58 41.10
CA ALA A 733 0.52 -5.41 42.45
C ALA A 733 -0.94 -5.88 42.54
N LYS A 734 -1.43 -6.13 43.76
CA LYS A 734 -2.87 -6.33 43.98
C LYS A 734 -3.47 -5.04 44.53
N PRO A 735 -4.67 -4.62 44.07
CA PRO A 735 -5.37 -3.53 44.71
C PRO A 735 -5.57 -3.83 46.20
N ALA A 736 -5.38 -2.83 47.07
CA ALA A 736 -5.71 -2.99 48.48
C ALA A 736 -7.22 -3.29 48.62
N VAL A 737 -7.59 -4.39 49.27
CA VAL A 737 -9.00 -4.74 49.51
C VAL A 737 -9.61 -3.68 50.43
N PRO A 738 -10.77 -3.09 50.08
CA PRO A 738 -11.44 -2.15 50.98
C PRO A 738 -11.77 -2.86 52.30
N ALA A 739 -11.28 -2.35 53.42
CA ALA A 739 -11.75 -2.79 54.72
C ALA A 739 -13.27 -2.53 54.79
N VAL A 740 -14.07 -3.60 54.83
CA VAL A 740 -15.53 -3.52 54.94
C VAL A 740 -15.86 -2.69 56.18
N ALA A 741 -16.68 -1.65 56.01
CA ALA A 741 -17.06 -0.73 57.06
C ALA A 741 -17.67 -1.48 58.26
N ALA A 742 -16.90 -1.59 59.35
CA ALA A 742 -17.47 -1.89 60.65
C ALA A 742 -18.21 -0.65 61.17
N ALA A 743 -19.38 -0.88 61.75
CA ALA A 743 -20.32 0.14 62.26
C ALA A 743 -19.65 1.23 63.14
N PRO A 744 -20.21 2.45 63.19
CA PRO A 744 -19.57 3.59 63.85
C PRO A 744 -19.55 3.42 65.37
N THR A 745 -18.38 3.12 65.95
CA THR A 745 -18.17 3.21 67.40
C THR A 745 -17.54 4.54 67.80
N LYS A 746 -18.31 5.25 68.62
CA LYS A 746 -18.04 6.41 69.50
C LYS A 746 -16.66 7.09 69.45
N LYS A 747 -16.75 8.42 69.29
CA LYS A 747 -15.78 9.49 69.57
C LYS A 747 -14.71 9.11 70.63
N GLY A 748 -13.51 8.81 70.17
CA GLY A 748 -12.26 8.87 70.93
C GLY A 748 -11.41 10.03 70.43
N LYS A 749 -10.80 10.79 71.34
CA LYS A 749 -9.91 11.92 71.03
C LYS A 749 -8.70 11.42 70.22
N VAL A 750 -8.52 12.00 69.03
CA VAL A 750 -7.37 11.77 68.13
C VAL A 750 -6.17 12.55 68.66
N GLN A 751 -5.03 11.88 68.78
CA GLN A 751 -3.73 12.48 69.07
C GLN A 751 -3.04 12.76 67.74
N GLU A 752 -2.62 14.02 67.55
CA GLU A 752 -2.10 14.58 66.29
C GLU A 752 -0.75 13.97 65.87
N THR A 753 -0.71 13.49 64.62
CA THR A 753 0.30 13.78 63.58
C THR A 753 0.04 12.85 62.38
N SER A 754 -0.98 13.16 61.56
CA SER A 754 -1.13 12.56 60.23
C SER A 754 -0.34 13.38 59.22
N SER A 755 0.45 12.73 58.36
CA SER A 755 1.21 13.36 57.26
C SER A 755 0.33 13.82 56.08
N MET A 756 -0.99 13.80 56.24
CA MET A 756 -1.98 14.21 55.25
C MET A 756 -2.78 15.40 55.77
N GLU A 757 -3.00 16.38 54.90
CA GLU A 757 -3.87 17.52 55.12
C GLU A 757 -5.13 17.37 54.28
N VAL A 758 -6.31 17.50 54.90
CA VAL A 758 -7.60 17.45 54.21
C VAL A 758 -8.29 18.80 54.35
N GLU A 759 -8.46 19.48 53.23
CA GLU A 759 -9.22 20.72 53.13
C GLU A 759 -10.57 20.42 52.47
N GLU A 760 -11.66 20.81 53.12
CA GLU A 760 -13.01 20.58 52.61
C GLU A 760 -13.79 21.89 52.53
N THR A 761 -14.40 22.14 51.37
CA THR A 761 -15.29 23.27 51.15
C THR A 761 -16.67 22.78 50.69
N ASN A 762 -17.58 23.72 50.41
CA ASN A 762 -18.85 23.39 49.75
C ASN A 762 -18.65 22.94 48.29
N SER A 763 -17.50 23.23 47.69
CA SER A 763 -17.21 22.97 46.28
C SER A 763 -16.35 21.73 46.05
N TYR A 764 -15.40 21.43 46.96
CA TYR A 764 -14.42 20.36 46.77
C TYR A 764 -13.95 19.72 48.07
N VAL A 765 -13.24 18.59 47.93
CA VAL A 765 -12.35 18.02 48.94
C VAL A 765 -10.94 17.96 48.34
N LYS A 766 -9.98 18.62 48.99
CA LYS A 766 -8.56 18.58 48.64
C LYS A 766 -7.81 17.76 49.67
N VAL A 767 -6.97 16.85 49.21
CA VAL A 767 -6.11 16.00 50.04
C VAL A 767 -4.67 16.24 49.61
N SER A 768 -3.85 16.74 50.51
CA SER A 768 -2.41 16.92 50.31
C SER A 768 -1.65 15.88 51.12
N ALA A 769 -0.80 15.09 50.47
CA ALA A 769 0.03 14.07 51.10
C ALA A 769 1.39 14.00 50.40
N GLN A 770 2.47 14.18 51.17
CA GLN A 770 3.83 14.27 50.65
C GLN A 770 3.97 15.26 49.48
N ARG A 771 4.31 14.76 48.28
CA ARG A 771 4.53 15.53 47.05
C ARG A 771 3.25 15.81 46.26
N MET A 772 2.14 15.16 46.61
CA MET A 772 0.92 15.16 45.82
C MET A 772 -0.20 15.95 46.52
N SER A 773 -0.90 16.78 45.76
CA SER A 773 -2.19 17.35 46.17
C SER A 773 -3.27 17.03 45.15
N VAL A 774 -4.39 16.48 45.61
CA VAL A 774 -5.50 16.04 44.76
C VAL A 774 -6.77 16.74 45.22
N THR A 775 -7.45 17.43 44.30
CA THR A 775 -8.71 18.11 44.59
C THR A 775 -9.85 17.49 43.79
N ILE A 776 -10.84 16.96 44.50
CA ILE A 776 -12.04 16.36 43.91
C ILE A 776 -13.23 17.32 44.06
N GLY A 777 -13.87 17.68 42.95
CA GLY A 777 -15.06 18.53 42.97
C GLY A 777 -16.27 17.77 43.50
N LYS A 778 -16.99 18.33 44.47
CA LYS A 778 -18.21 17.72 45.04
C LYS A 778 -19.41 17.75 44.07
N LYS A 779 -19.36 18.61 43.06
CA LYS A 779 -20.39 18.70 42.00
C LYS A 779 -20.01 17.93 40.75
N THR A 780 -18.71 17.86 40.43
CA THR A 780 -18.21 17.13 39.27
C THR A 780 -18.02 15.65 39.58
N GLY A 781 -17.59 15.32 40.80
CA GLY A 781 -17.14 14.00 41.20
C GLY A 781 -15.80 13.59 40.57
N MET A 782 -15.08 14.53 39.94
CA MET A 782 -13.86 14.32 39.15
C MET A 782 -12.63 14.88 39.87
N ILE A 783 -11.43 14.48 39.42
CA ILE A 783 -10.19 15.17 39.82
C ILE A 783 -10.11 16.50 39.06
N ASP A 784 -10.46 17.60 39.74
CA ASP A 784 -10.46 18.95 39.16
C ASP A 784 -9.06 19.59 39.22
N TYR A 785 -8.24 19.23 40.21
CA TYR A 785 -6.84 19.65 40.31
C TYR A 785 -5.95 18.51 40.80
N LEU A 786 -4.77 18.39 40.18
CA LEU A 786 -3.71 17.47 40.54
C LEU A 786 -2.38 18.21 40.49
N ASP A 787 -1.73 18.37 41.63
CA ASP A 787 -0.49 19.12 41.77
C ASP A 787 0.64 18.21 42.28
N VAL A 788 1.81 18.28 41.64
CA VAL A 788 3.04 17.61 42.09
C VAL A 788 4.06 18.67 42.49
N ASP A 789 4.44 18.70 43.75
CA ASP A 789 5.34 19.71 44.33
C ASP A 789 4.92 21.15 43.95
N GLY A 790 3.61 21.41 43.98
CA GLY A 790 2.99 22.68 43.63
C GLY A 790 2.95 23.04 42.14
N GLU A 791 3.42 22.16 41.24
CA GLU A 791 3.23 22.33 39.79
C GLU A 791 1.88 21.70 39.39
N PRO A 792 0.98 22.43 38.70
CA PRO A 792 -0.28 21.86 38.22
C PRO A 792 -0.03 20.89 37.07
N MET A 793 -0.52 19.66 37.20
CA MET A 793 -0.41 18.61 36.18
C MET A 793 -1.49 18.75 35.11
N LEU A 794 -2.66 19.28 35.48
CA LEU A 794 -3.79 19.50 34.58
C LEU A 794 -3.74 20.90 33.97
N LYS A 795 -4.21 21.02 32.72
CA LYS A 795 -4.45 22.33 32.10
C LYS A 795 -5.51 23.08 32.89
N PHE A 796 -5.36 24.40 33.03
CA PHE A 796 -6.26 25.21 33.84
C PHE A 796 -7.72 25.06 33.40
N ARG A 797 -8.60 24.69 34.35
CA ARG A 797 -10.04 24.39 34.18
C ARG A 797 -10.39 23.06 33.49
N GLU A 798 -9.41 22.20 33.28
CA GLU A 798 -9.65 20.83 32.84
C GLU A 798 -9.69 19.87 34.04
N SER A 799 -10.28 18.69 33.85
CA SER A 799 -10.39 17.66 34.90
C SER A 799 -10.02 16.29 34.32
N MET A 800 -9.63 15.36 35.18
CA MET A 800 -9.51 13.95 34.75
C MET A 800 -10.91 13.34 34.68
N THR A 801 -11.32 12.87 33.50
CA THR A 801 -12.71 12.45 33.22
C THR A 801 -12.77 11.05 32.61
N PRO A 802 -13.87 10.31 32.81
CA PRO A 802 -14.14 9.07 32.07
C PRO A 802 -14.19 9.31 30.55
N GLU A 803 -13.68 8.37 29.77
CA GLU A 803 -13.71 8.39 28.32
C GLU A 803 -14.26 7.07 27.77
N PHE A 804 -15.18 7.19 26.81
CA PHE A 804 -15.82 6.05 26.14
C PHE A 804 -15.74 6.11 24.61
N TRP A 805 -15.08 7.14 24.08
CA TRP A 805 -15.03 7.49 22.66
C TRP A 805 -13.59 7.57 22.15
N ARG A 806 -13.40 7.38 20.84
CA ARG A 806 -12.14 7.66 20.13
C ARG A 806 -12.46 8.39 18.83
N ALA A 807 -11.47 9.05 18.23
CA ALA A 807 -11.64 9.64 16.89
C ALA A 807 -11.78 8.51 15.85
N PRO A 808 -12.92 8.36 15.14
CA PRO A 808 -13.14 7.19 14.30
C PRO A 808 -12.07 7.02 13.21
N THR A 809 -11.56 5.79 13.05
CA THR A 809 -10.69 5.39 11.95
C THR A 809 -11.46 5.29 10.64
N ASP A 810 -10.78 5.14 9.51
CA ASP A 810 -11.45 4.88 8.23
C ASP A 810 -12.30 3.60 8.27
N ASN A 811 -11.81 2.53 8.92
CA ASN A 811 -12.58 1.30 9.13
C ASN A 811 -13.81 1.53 10.02
N ASP A 812 -13.70 2.36 11.07
CA ASP A 812 -14.84 2.72 11.91
C ASP A 812 -15.94 3.41 11.08
N TYR A 813 -15.56 4.32 10.19
CA TYR A 813 -16.49 4.97 9.24
C TYR A 813 -17.09 3.96 8.27
N GLY A 814 -16.27 3.08 7.71
CA GLY A 814 -16.71 2.02 6.80
C GLY A 814 -17.77 1.11 7.41
N ALA A 815 -17.55 0.67 8.65
CA ALA A 815 -18.49 -0.15 9.42
C ALA A 815 -19.60 0.66 10.12
N SER A 816 -19.66 1.99 9.91
CA SER A 816 -20.63 2.91 10.53
C SER A 816 -20.65 2.90 12.07
N LEU A 817 -19.52 2.56 12.71
CA LEU A 817 -19.41 2.44 14.16
C LEU A 817 -19.59 3.78 14.88
N GLN A 818 -19.18 4.88 14.26
CA GLN A 818 -19.41 6.23 14.78
C GLN A 818 -20.91 6.60 14.88
N LYS A 819 -21.76 5.96 14.07
CA LYS A 819 -23.22 6.13 14.16
C LYS A 819 -23.81 5.19 15.20
N GLU A 820 -23.39 3.94 15.18
CA GLU A 820 -23.85 2.89 16.09
C GLU A 820 -23.51 3.19 17.56
N MET A 821 -22.27 3.57 17.83
CA MET A 821 -21.74 3.76 19.19
C MET A 821 -21.94 5.19 19.71
N ARG A 822 -22.61 6.08 18.95
CA ARG A 822 -22.72 7.52 19.24
C ARG A 822 -23.17 7.86 20.66
N VAL A 823 -23.99 7.00 21.28
CA VAL A 823 -24.45 7.17 22.66
C VAL A 823 -23.29 7.29 23.67
N TRP A 824 -22.12 6.74 23.33
CA TRP A 824 -20.90 6.80 24.13
C TRP A 824 -20.04 8.05 23.89
N LYS A 825 -20.35 8.89 22.90
CA LYS A 825 -19.55 10.08 22.61
C LYS A 825 -19.59 11.12 23.74
N ASN A 826 -20.79 11.37 24.28
CA ASN A 826 -21.01 12.31 25.39
C ASN A 826 -22.19 11.86 26.27
N PRO A 827 -22.13 10.66 26.89
CA PRO A 827 -23.24 10.15 27.67
C PRO A 827 -23.50 11.06 28.87
N GLN A 828 -24.77 11.36 29.14
CA GLN A 828 -25.10 12.11 30.34
C GLN A 828 -24.65 11.35 31.61
N MET A 829 -23.84 12.00 32.45
CA MET A 829 -23.46 11.49 33.78
C MET A 829 -24.04 12.37 34.87
N THR A 830 -24.95 11.82 35.68
CA THR A 830 -25.59 12.55 36.79
C THR A 830 -25.05 12.08 38.12
N LEU A 831 -24.29 12.93 38.83
CA LEU A 831 -23.76 12.63 40.16
C LEU A 831 -24.91 12.44 41.17
N LYS A 832 -24.98 11.25 41.78
CA LYS A 832 -25.99 10.86 42.77
C LYS A 832 -25.52 11.00 44.20
N SER A 833 -24.29 10.57 44.47
CA SER A 833 -23.68 10.70 45.80
C SER A 833 -22.19 11.00 45.68
N PHE A 834 -21.69 11.68 46.71
CA PHE A 834 -20.27 11.94 46.91
C PHE A 834 -19.92 11.62 48.36
N ASP A 835 -19.28 10.48 48.56
CA ASP A 835 -18.97 9.94 49.88
C ASP A 835 -17.49 10.14 50.23
N LYS A 836 -17.22 10.54 51.48
CA LYS A 836 -15.87 10.71 52.01
C LYS A 836 -15.65 9.81 53.23
N ASN A 837 -14.57 9.05 53.23
CA ASN A 837 -14.09 8.29 54.36
C ASN A 837 -12.63 8.64 54.65
N VAL A 838 -12.31 9.01 55.89
CA VAL A 838 -10.97 9.41 56.31
C VAL A 838 -10.47 8.42 57.35
N SER A 839 -9.32 7.81 57.08
CA SER A 839 -8.59 6.99 58.03
C SER A 839 -7.25 7.63 58.37
N LYS A 840 -6.47 6.98 59.24
CA LYS A 840 -5.10 7.42 59.56
C LYS A 840 -4.17 7.34 58.34
N ASP A 841 -4.38 6.34 57.50
CA ASP A 841 -3.41 5.94 56.47
C ASP A 841 -3.87 6.30 55.05
N ASN A 842 -5.16 6.61 54.86
CA ASN A 842 -5.73 7.02 53.58
C ASN A 842 -7.01 7.87 53.70
N VAL A 843 -7.32 8.63 52.64
CA VAL A 843 -8.61 9.27 52.39
C VAL A 843 -9.25 8.63 51.17
N VAL A 844 -10.47 8.12 51.33
CA VAL A 844 -11.25 7.52 50.25
C VAL A 844 -12.41 8.44 49.88
N LEU A 845 -12.47 8.83 48.61
CA LEU A 845 -13.55 9.64 48.04
C LEU A 845 -14.25 8.80 46.97
N THR A 846 -15.58 8.72 47.00
CA THR A 846 -16.37 7.92 46.06
C THR A 846 -17.49 8.75 45.46
N ALA A 847 -17.51 8.85 44.13
CA ALA A 847 -18.56 9.50 43.35
C ALA A 847 -19.36 8.43 42.61
N LEU A 848 -20.69 8.42 42.79
CA LEU A 848 -21.62 7.54 42.08
C LEU A 848 -22.39 8.36 41.05
N PHE A 849 -22.37 7.93 39.79
CA PHE A 849 -23.11 8.54 38.69
C PHE A 849 -24.15 7.59 38.12
N ASP A 850 -25.32 8.12 37.81
CA ASP A 850 -26.27 7.46 36.90
C ASP A 850 -26.00 7.90 35.46
N MET A 851 -26.03 6.94 34.53
CA MET A 851 -25.87 7.14 33.09
C MET A 851 -27.14 6.67 32.36
N PRO A 852 -28.22 7.47 32.34
CA PRO A 852 -29.55 7.01 31.94
C PRO A 852 -29.68 6.64 30.45
N GLU A 853 -28.87 7.23 29.57
CA GLU A 853 -28.88 6.98 28.13
C GLU A 853 -28.33 5.58 27.79
N VAL A 854 -27.28 5.16 28.49
CA VAL A 854 -26.62 3.85 28.33
C VAL A 854 -27.03 2.84 29.41
N LYS A 855 -28.06 3.16 30.21
CA LYS A 855 -28.62 2.27 31.25
C LYS A 855 -27.56 1.69 32.20
N ALA A 856 -26.62 2.53 32.62
CA ALA A 856 -25.51 2.12 33.47
C ALA A 856 -25.38 3.02 34.70
N GLN A 857 -24.63 2.53 35.69
CA GLN A 857 -24.10 3.31 36.80
C GLN A 857 -22.58 3.29 36.74
N LEU A 858 -21.97 4.42 37.03
CA LEU A 858 -20.51 4.58 37.07
C LEU A 858 -20.08 4.99 38.47
N VAL A 859 -19.11 4.28 39.03
CA VAL A 859 -18.45 4.63 40.28
C VAL A 859 -17.03 5.08 39.96
N LEU A 860 -16.67 6.28 40.43
CA LEU A 860 -15.29 6.75 40.51
C LEU A 860 -14.87 6.76 41.98
N ARG A 861 -13.85 5.96 42.30
CA ARG A 861 -13.31 5.86 43.66
C ARG A 861 -11.84 6.29 43.65
N TYR A 862 -11.51 7.23 44.53
CA TYR A 862 -10.16 7.78 44.72
C TYR A 862 -9.66 7.41 46.11
N ASP A 863 -8.60 6.62 46.19
CA ASP A 863 -7.95 6.20 47.43
C ASP A 863 -6.58 6.88 47.54
N ILE A 864 -6.52 7.94 48.33
CA ILE A 864 -5.35 8.82 48.46
C ILE A 864 -4.62 8.42 49.73
N SER A 865 -3.44 7.84 49.57
CA SER A 865 -2.62 7.35 50.68
C SER A 865 -1.82 8.45 51.35
N ALA A 866 -1.38 8.20 52.58
CA ALA A 866 -0.42 9.06 53.29
C ALA A 866 0.96 9.18 52.59
N ALA A 867 1.23 8.32 51.59
CA ALA A 867 2.39 8.38 50.74
C ALA A 867 2.24 9.30 49.51
N GLY A 868 1.06 9.89 49.30
CA GLY A 868 0.76 10.69 48.10
C GLY A 868 0.45 9.86 46.85
N GLU A 869 0.33 8.54 46.97
CA GLU A 869 -0.17 7.68 45.89
C GLU A 869 -1.70 7.74 45.83
N VAL A 870 -2.26 7.76 44.61
CA VAL A 870 -3.70 7.82 44.36
C VAL A 870 -4.14 6.58 43.60
N ASN A 871 -4.91 5.68 44.21
CA ASN A 871 -5.56 4.62 43.45
C ASN A 871 -6.90 5.11 42.92
N VAL A 872 -7.07 5.02 41.60
CA VAL A 872 -8.27 5.42 40.89
C VAL A 872 -8.96 4.15 40.42
N THR A 873 -10.21 3.97 40.83
CA THR A 873 -11.07 2.89 40.32
C THR A 873 -12.24 3.49 39.57
N GLN A 874 -12.40 3.10 38.30
CA GLN A 874 -13.58 3.33 37.50
C GLN A 874 -14.33 2.02 37.36
N LYS A 875 -15.58 1.98 37.84
CA LYS A 875 -16.43 0.79 37.78
C LYS A 875 -17.77 1.12 37.15
N MET A 876 -18.07 0.47 36.04
CA MET A 876 -19.37 0.55 35.38
C MET A 876 -20.17 -0.71 35.66
N THR A 877 -21.40 -0.54 36.12
CA THR A 877 -22.41 -1.59 36.23
C THR A 877 -23.54 -1.30 35.26
N THR A 878 -23.94 -2.32 34.50
CA THR A 878 -24.83 -2.23 33.35
C THR A 878 -26.13 -2.97 33.63
N ASP A 879 -27.23 -2.49 33.05
CA ASP A 879 -28.48 -3.26 33.02
C ASP A 879 -28.35 -4.42 32.02
N LYS A 880 -28.51 -5.65 32.49
CA LYS A 880 -28.32 -6.87 31.68
C LYS A 880 -29.50 -7.20 30.78
N GLU A 881 -30.65 -6.57 31.02
CA GLU A 881 -31.89 -6.83 30.29
C GLU A 881 -32.04 -5.91 29.06
N VAL A 882 -31.09 -5.00 28.83
CA VAL A 882 -31.10 -4.05 27.71
C VAL A 882 -29.93 -4.29 26.76
N GLN A 883 -30.17 -4.01 25.49
CA GLN A 883 -29.11 -3.96 24.48
C GLN A 883 -28.68 -2.52 24.30
N VAL A 884 -27.41 -2.25 24.58
CA VAL A 884 -26.73 -0.98 24.30
C VAL A 884 -25.56 -1.30 23.38
N ALA A 885 -25.24 -0.38 22.47
CA ALA A 885 -24.12 -0.54 21.55
C ALA A 885 -22.80 -0.75 22.31
N ASP A 886 -21.86 -1.41 21.63
CA ASP A 886 -20.45 -1.45 22.00
C ASP A 886 -19.88 -0.03 22.17
N LEU A 887 -18.70 0.08 22.78
CA LEU A 887 -18.04 1.36 23.05
C LEU A 887 -16.60 1.35 22.53
N PHE A 888 -16.07 2.53 22.19
CA PHE A 888 -14.72 2.63 21.64
C PHE A 888 -13.63 2.49 22.69
N ARG A 889 -13.85 3.00 23.90
CA ARG A 889 -12.88 2.99 24.99
C ARG A 889 -13.53 2.70 26.33
N PHE A 890 -12.75 2.23 27.28
CA PHE A 890 -13.13 2.23 28.68
C PHE A 890 -11.93 2.62 29.54
N GLY A 891 -11.95 3.86 30.03
CA GLY A 891 -10.89 4.42 30.85
C GLY A 891 -11.10 5.89 31.19
N LEU A 892 -10.00 6.59 31.46
CA LEU A 892 -9.98 8.01 31.78
C LEU A 892 -9.03 8.79 30.87
N GLN A 893 -9.34 10.07 30.70
CA GLN A 893 -8.52 11.03 29.98
C GLN A 893 -8.21 12.26 30.83
N LEU A 894 -7.12 12.96 30.48
CA LEU A 894 -6.76 14.24 31.07
C LEU A 894 -6.00 15.12 30.07
N GLN A 895 -6.20 16.42 30.18
CA GLN A 895 -5.47 17.42 29.42
C GLN A 895 -4.38 18.05 30.29
N MET A 896 -3.14 18.03 29.81
CA MET A 896 -1.97 18.61 30.49
C MET A 896 -1.44 19.82 29.70
N PRO A 897 -0.73 20.76 30.34
CA PRO A 897 0.02 21.79 29.62
C PRO A 897 1.04 21.18 28.63
N ALA A 898 1.28 21.83 27.48
CA ALA A 898 2.29 21.36 26.49
C ALA A 898 3.73 21.28 27.03
N THR A 899 4.01 21.85 28.20
CA THR A 899 5.32 21.72 28.87
C THR A 899 5.60 20.29 29.33
N PHE A 900 4.58 19.44 29.50
CA PHE A 900 4.72 18.01 29.79
C PHE A 900 4.99 17.22 28.50
N SER A 901 6.10 17.55 27.83
CA SER A 901 6.37 17.13 26.46
C SER A 901 7.15 15.82 26.32
N LYS A 902 7.51 15.17 27.42
CA LYS A 902 8.27 13.91 27.45
C LYS A 902 7.48 12.80 28.10
N LEU A 903 7.58 11.59 27.52
CA LEU A 903 7.01 10.39 28.10
C LEU A 903 8.02 9.24 28.16
N GLU A 904 7.83 8.35 29.13
CA GLU A 904 8.53 7.07 29.27
C GLU A 904 7.51 5.98 29.63
N TYR A 905 7.61 4.80 29.04
CA TYR A 905 6.75 3.68 29.42
C TYR A 905 7.44 2.32 29.34
N TYR A 906 6.86 1.35 30.05
CA TYR A 906 7.21 -0.06 29.92
C TYR A 906 5.99 -0.83 29.43
N GLY A 907 6.03 -1.32 28.19
CA GLY A 907 4.91 -1.94 27.48
C GLY A 907 5.26 -2.18 26.02
N ARG A 908 4.29 -2.38 25.12
CA ARG A 908 4.59 -2.61 23.69
C ARG A 908 4.91 -1.33 22.94
N GLY A 909 5.94 -1.39 22.10
CA GLY A 909 6.36 -0.28 21.25
C GLY A 909 7.56 -0.64 20.35
N PRO A 910 8.26 0.37 19.78
CA PRO A 910 7.95 1.80 19.88
C PRO A 910 6.79 2.24 18.96
N GLU A 911 6.42 1.44 17.98
CA GLU A 911 5.33 1.78 17.06
C GLU A 911 3.94 1.66 17.71
N GLU A 912 3.00 2.52 17.30
CA GLU A 912 1.62 2.45 17.79
C GLU A 912 0.97 1.09 17.49
N ASN A 913 0.23 0.56 18.47
CA ASN A 913 -0.30 -0.80 18.44
C ASN A 913 -1.68 -0.89 19.12
N TYR A 914 -2.44 -1.91 18.73
CA TYR A 914 -3.83 -2.15 19.14
C TYR A 914 -4.05 -3.64 19.43
N VAL A 915 -5.13 -3.99 20.12
CA VAL A 915 -5.38 -5.38 20.59
C VAL A 915 -5.36 -6.43 19.48
N ASP A 916 -5.70 -6.04 18.24
CA ASP A 916 -5.69 -6.91 17.06
C ASP A 916 -4.54 -6.60 16.08
N ARG A 917 -3.59 -5.72 16.46
CA ARG A 917 -2.38 -5.35 15.70
C ARG A 917 -1.24 -4.94 16.65
N HIS A 918 -0.54 -5.92 17.21
CA HIS A 918 0.52 -5.67 18.21
C HIS A 918 1.66 -6.70 18.24
N SER A 919 1.68 -7.65 17.31
CA SER A 919 2.62 -8.78 17.31
C SER A 919 4.04 -8.33 16.98
N SER A 920 4.17 -7.29 16.16
CA SER A 920 5.45 -6.66 15.84
C SER A 920 5.97 -5.74 16.95
N ALA A 921 5.10 -5.26 17.84
CA ALA A 921 5.43 -4.33 18.92
C ALA A 921 5.86 -5.11 20.17
N PHE A 922 7.13 -4.99 20.55
CA PHE A 922 7.72 -5.77 21.63
C PHE A 922 7.59 -5.05 22.96
N ILE A 923 7.39 -5.83 24.03
CA ILE A 923 7.44 -5.32 25.40
C ILE A 923 8.86 -4.85 25.69
N GLY A 924 9.00 -3.59 26.08
CA GLY A 924 10.27 -2.94 26.31
C GLY A 924 10.10 -1.59 27.01
N LYS A 925 11.23 -0.98 27.39
CA LYS A 925 11.23 0.39 27.92
C LYS A 925 11.45 1.37 26.77
N TYR A 926 10.55 2.32 26.64
CA TYR A 926 10.56 3.33 25.57
C TYR A 926 10.49 4.74 26.17
N GLU A 927 11.05 5.70 25.43
CA GLU A 927 11.01 7.13 25.73
C GLU A 927 10.73 7.87 24.43
N SER A 928 9.90 8.91 24.49
CA SER A 928 9.51 9.70 23.32
C SER A 928 9.17 11.14 23.66
N ASP A 929 9.20 12.02 22.66
CA ASP A 929 8.55 13.32 22.73
C ASP A 929 7.07 13.13 22.39
N VAL A 930 6.16 13.76 23.14
CA VAL A 930 4.71 13.67 22.91
C VAL A 930 4.31 14.02 21.47
N LYS A 931 5.01 14.97 20.84
CA LYS A 931 4.76 15.36 19.45
C LYS A 931 5.02 14.24 18.44
N ASP A 932 5.92 13.31 18.76
CA ASP A 932 6.36 12.23 17.87
C ASP A 932 5.48 10.97 18.01
N GLU A 933 4.61 10.93 19.03
CA GLU A 933 3.61 9.87 19.24
C GLU A 933 2.41 9.96 18.31
N TYR A 934 2.14 11.14 17.75
CA TYR A 934 1.11 11.30 16.73
C TYR A 934 1.63 10.81 15.38
N TYR A 935 0.98 9.80 14.81
CA TYR A 935 1.25 9.38 13.44
C TYR A 935 0.38 10.16 12.46
N PRO A 936 0.95 10.94 11.52
CA PRO A 936 0.18 11.76 10.60
C PRO A 936 -0.35 10.91 9.43
N TYR A 937 -1.43 10.15 9.68
CA TYR A 937 -2.27 9.58 8.63
C TYR A 937 -2.81 10.70 7.73
N ILE A 938 -3.03 10.45 6.44
CA ILE A 938 -3.43 11.53 5.50
C ILE A 938 -4.68 12.26 6.02
N ARG A 939 -5.74 11.50 6.30
CA ARG A 939 -6.88 11.97 7.09
C ARG A 939 -6.56 11.82 8.59
N PRO A 940 -6.70 12.88 9.41
CA PRO A 940 -6.58 12.78 10.86
C PRO A 940 -7.54 11.74 11.45
N GLN A 941 -7.07 10.94 12.40
CA GLN A 941 -7.84 9.90 13.08
C GLN A 941 -7.14 9.41 14.34
N GLU A 942 -7.74 8.45 15.05
CA GLU A 942 -7.12 7.81 16.23
C GLU A 942 -5.66 7.37 15.98
N SER A 943 -4.77 7.71 16.93
CA SER A 943 -3.33 7.49 16.81
C SER A 943 -2.60 7.49 18.17
N GLY A 944 -1.45 6.83 18.21
CA GLY A 944 -0.48 6.90 19.32
C GLY A 944 -0.74 5.93 20.47
N ASN A 945 -1.61 4.94 20.26
CA ASN A 945 -1.93 3.93 21.27
C ASN A 945 -0.78 2.94 21.51
N HIS A 946 -0.56 2.58 22.77
CA HIS A 946 0.33 1.50 23.17
C HIS A 946 -0.39 0.53 24.11
N THR A 947 -0.29 -0.77 23.82
CA THR A 947 -0.92 -1.85 24.60
C THR A 947 0.07 -2.53 25.55
N ASP A 948 -0.48 -3.36 26.43
CA ASP A 948 0.24 -4.09 27.47
C ASP A 948 1.17 -3.17 28.31
N ILE A 949 0.72 -1.98 28.66
CA ILE A 949 1.50 -1.06 29.49
C ILE A 949 1.47 -1.52 30.95
N ARG A 950 2.65 -1.59 31.57
CA ARG A 950 2.82 -1.83 33.01
C ARG A 950 2.85 -0.50 33.78
N HIS A 951 3.66 0.43 33.28
CA HIS A 951 3.71 1.81 33.78
C HIS A 951 3.95 2.81 32.65
N PHE A 952 3.37 4.01 32.80
CA PHE A 952 3.47 5.11 31.85
C PHE A 952 3.73 6.40 32.61
N SER A 953 4.73 7.16 32.21
CA SER A 953 5.13 8.40 32.85
C SER A 953 5.13 9.53 31.85
N ILE A 954 4.62 10.68 32.24
CA ILE A 954 4.67 11.92 31.46
C ILE A 954 5.19 13.04 32.35
N PHE A 955 6.11 13.86 31.84
CA PHE A 955 6.81 14.84 32.66
C PHE A 955 7.27 16.06 31.86
N ASN A 956 7.49 17.14 32.59
CA ASN A 956 8.11 18.35 32.08
C ASN A 956 9.64 18.17 32.11
N PRO A 957 10.33 18.12 30.95
CA PRO A 957 11.78 17.90 30.94
C PRO A 957 12.57 19.05 31.57
N THR A 958 11.98 20.23 31.72
CA THR A 958 12.64 21.40 32.34
C THR A 958 12.65 21.29 33.85
N THR A 959 11.53 20.88 34.46
CA THR A 959 11.39 20.80 35.92
C THR A 959 11.68 19.39 36.47
N GLY A 960 11.63 18.36 35.60
CA GLY A 960 11.68 16.95 35.97
C GLY A 960 10.40 16.43 36.63
N LYS A 961 9.42 17.30 36.90
CA LYS A 961 8.17 16.96 37.58
C LYS A 961 7.15 16.40 36.59
N GLY A 962 6.35 15.45 37.07
CA GLY A 962 5.33 14.81 36.26
C GLY A 962 4.55 13.78 37.06
N ILE A 963 3.87 12.90 36.34
CA ILE A 963 3.06 11.83 36.92
C ILE A 963 3.38 10.50 36.26
N THR A 964 3.30 9.44 37.06
CA THR A 964 3.41 8.05 36.62
C THR A 964 2.11 7.33 36.94
N PHE A 965 1.62 6.59 35.94
CA PHE A 965 0.49 5.67 36.02
C PHE A 965 1.04 4.25 36.11
N GLU A 966 0.54 3.46 37.05
CA GLU A 966 0.86 2.03 37.21
C GLU A 966 -0.43 1.21 37.20
N GLY A 967 -0.49 0.21 36.33
CA GLY A 967 -1.61 -0.73 36.26
C GLY A 967 -1.55 -1.78 37.37
N TYR A 968 -2.73 -2.29 37.76
CA TYR A 968 -2.85 -3.55 38.52
C TYR A 968 -3.07 -4.77 37.60
N GLU A 969 -3.14 -4.50 36.31
CA GLU A 969 -3.20 -5.37 35.15
C GLU A 969 -2.59 -4.56 33.97
N PRO A 970 -2.27 -5.17 32.82
CA PRO A 970 -1.82 -4.41 31.66
C PRO A 970 -2.88 -3.38 31.24
N MET A 971 -2.44 -2.16 30.91
CA MET A 971 -3.30 -1.06 30.46
C MET A 971 -2.93 -0.61 29.04
N GLU A 972 -3.75 0.26 28.44
CA GLU A 972 -3.42 0.96 27.21
C GLU A 972 -3.24 2.45 27.48
N CYS A 973 -2.24 3.08 26.86
CA CYS A 973 -1.96 4.50 27.07
C CYS A 973 -1.58 5.18 25.75
N SER A 974 -1.96 6.45 25.60
CA SER A 974 -1.47 7.34 24.55
C SER A 974 -1.38 8.78 25.04
N ALA A 975 -0.40 9.52 24.52
CA ALA A 975 -0.25 10.96 24.81
C ALA A 975 0.13 11.69 23.52
N ILE A 976 -0.76 12.56 23.03
CA ILE A 976 -0.57 13.27 21.75
C ILE A 976 -0.92 14.77 21.89
N PRO A 977 -0.44 15.66 20.99
CA PRO A 977 -0.67 17.10 21.11
C PRO A 977 -2.04 17.58 20.58
N TYR A 978 -2.97 16.66 20.33
CA TYR A 978 -4.27 16.94 19.71
C TYR A 978 -5.41 16.36 20.54
N LEU A 979 -6.55 17.05 20.58
CA LEU A 979 -7.75 16.52 21.23
C LEU A 979 -8.42 15.47 20.32
N VAL A 980 -9.26 14.61 20.90
CA VAL A 980 -10.08 13.66 20.13
C VAL A 980 -10.93 14.39 19.08
N GLU A 981 -11.46 15.57 19.43
CA GLU A 981 -12.28 16.38 18.52
C GLU A 981 -11.49 16.99 17.36
N ASP A 982 -10.16 17.12 17.47
CA ASP A 982 -9.31 17.58 16.37
C ASP A 982 -9.13 16.52 15.29
N LEU A 983 -9.26 15.25 15.68
CA LEU A 983 -9.07 14.08 14.82
C LEU A 983 -10.41 13.46 14.35
N ASP A 984 -11.51 13.80 15.02
CA ASP A 984 -12.85 13.28 14.75
C ASP A 984 -13.59 14.09 13.68
N SER A 985 -13.80 13.50 12.50
CA SER A 985 -14.54 14.16 11.39
C SER A 985 -16.05 14.31 11.63
N GLY A 986 -16.62 13.71 12.67
CA GLY A 986 -18.04 13.79 13.03
C GLY A 986 -18.84 12.52 12.69
N ILE A 987 -20.13 12.70 12.38
CA ILE A 987 -21.02 11.57 12.03
C ILE A 987 -20.72 11.04 10.62
N GLU A 988 -20.33 11.94 9.73
CA GLU A 988 -19.82 11.66 8.40
C GLU A 988 -18.47 12.37 8.26
N LYS A 989 -17.62 11.88 7.37
CA LYS A 989 -16.44 12.64 6.95
C LYS A 989 -16.89 13.98 6.37
N THR A 990 -16.20 15.08 6.67
CA THR A 990 -16.54 16.39 6.07
C THR A 990 -16.16 16.41 4.59
N HIS A 991 -17.06 16.93 3.75
CA HIS A 991 -16.94 16.86 2.28
C HIS A 991 -16.72 18.24 1.62
N ALA A 992 -16.61 19.32 2.41
CA ALA A 992 -16.42 20.67 1.88
C ALA A 992 -14.95 20.97 1.49
N TRP A 993 -14.02 20.50 2.31
CA TRP A 993 -12.58 20.41 2.08
C TRP A 993 -12.10 19.18 2.85
N GLY A 994 -11.15 18.42 2.30
CA GLY A 994 -10.57 17.29 3.01
C GLY A 994 -10.00 17.72 4.37
N GLN A 995 -10.17 16.90 5.41
CA GLN A 995 -9.38 17.03 6.63
C GLN A 995 -8.02 16.38 6.39
N HIS A 996 -6.96 17.14 6.66
CA HIS A 996 -5.58 16.76 6.41
C HIS A 996 -4.76 16.88 7.69
N SER A 997 -3.93 15.89 8.00
CA SER A 997 -3.04 15.95 9.18
C SER A 997 -2.10 17.15 9.17
N GLY A 998 -1.66 17.59 7.99
CA GLY A 998 -0.85 18.80 7.86
C GLY A 998 -1.59 20.08 8.27
N ASP A 999 -2.93 20.08 8.26
CA ASP A 999 -3.76 21.22 8.65
C ASP A 999 -4.13 21.25 10.15
N LEU A 1000 -3.67 20.27 10.93
CA LEU A 1000 -3.85 20.31 12.38
C LEU A 1000 -3.07 21.47 13.03
N VAL A 1001 -3.70 22.09 14.02
CA VAL A 1001 -3.20 23.27 14.74
C VAL A 1001 -2.88 22.88 16.18
N ASP A 1002 -1.66 23.19 16.61
CA ASP A 1002 -1.21 22.99 17.99
C ASP A 1002 -2.03 23.87 18.96
N LYS A 1003 -2.62 23.25 19.98
CA LYS A 1003 -3.45 23.91 21.02
C LYS A 1003 -2.70 24.18 22.33
N GLY A 1004 -1.38 23.97 22.35
CA GLY A 1004 -0.55 24.15 23.53
C GLY A 1004 -0.94 23.22 24.68
N LEU A 1005 -1.32 21.98 24.37
CA LEU A 1005 -1.71 20.96 25.34
C LEU A 1005 -1.15 19.59 24.98
N VAL A 1006 -1.20 18.68 25.94
CA VAL A 1006 -1.10 17.24 25.72
C VAL A 1006 -2.42 16.61 26.12
N GLN A 1007 -2.98 15.80 25.23
CA GLN A 1007 -4.13 14.95 25.49
C GLN A 1007 -3.59 13.57 25.87
N LEU A 1008 -3.87 13.13 27.11
CA LEU A 1008 -3.43 11.86 27.66
C LEU A 1008 -4.62 10.94 27.91
N HIS A 1009 -4.49 9.69 27.46
CA HIS A 1009 -5.49 8.63 27.59
C HIS A 1009 -4.92 7.48 28.42
N ILE A 1010 -5.64 7.06 29.46
CA ILE A 1010 -5.29 5.93 30.32
C ILE A 1010 -6.47 4.96 30.32
N GLN A 1011 -6.34 3.86 29.59
CA GLN A 1011 -7.44 2.98 29.25
C GLN A 1011 -7.24 1.58 29.82
N LYS A 1012 -8.33 0.93 30.24
CA LYS A 1012 -8.31 -0.52 30.45
C LYS A 1012 -8.17 -1.24 29.12
N CYS A 1013 -8.90 -0.74 28.12
CA CYS A 1013 -9.03 -1.37 26.81
C CYS A 1013 -9.64 -0.39 25.81
N GLN A 1014 -9.32 -0.62 24.54
CA GLN A 1014 -9.87 0.09 23.39
C GLN A 1014 -10.40 -0.89 22.35
N TYR A 1015 -11.39 -0.45 21.56
CA TYR A 1015 -11.98 -1.23 20.48
C TYR A 1015 -10.95 -1.51 19.37
N PRO A 1016 -10.99 -2.69 18.72
CA PRO A 1016 -10.04 -3.10 17.68
C PRO A 1016 -10.10 -2.26 16.39
N LEU A 1017 -9.13 -2.47 15.48
CA LEU A 1017 -9.06 -1.77 14.19
C LEU A 1017 -9.77 -2.52 13.05
N GLY A 1018 -9.62 -3.84 12.97
CA GLY A 1018 -10.03 -4.64 11.80
C GLY A 1018 -9.19 -4.37 10.54
N CYS A 1019 -9.36 -5.21 9.50
CA CYS A 1019 -8.74 -5.02 8.19
C CYS A 1019 -9.40 -5.78 7.03
N ILE A 1020 -10.53 -6.47 7.20
CA ILE A 1020 -11.13 -7.23 6.09
C ILE A 1020 -11.47 -6.29 4.93
N ASP A 1021 -12.16 -5.20 5.21
CA ASP A 1021 -12.46 -4.10 4.30
C ASP A 1021 -12.63 -2.79 5.09
N SER A 1022 -12.92 -1.69 4.39
CA SER A 1022 -13.21 -0.38 4.99
C SER A 1022 -14.56 0.20 4.53
N TRP A 1023 -15.55 -0.66 4.27
CA TRP A 1023 -16.87 -0.22 3.79
C TRP A 1023 -18.06 -0.94 4.40
N MET A 1024 -17.86 -2.00 5.21
CA MET A 1024 -18.96 -2.65 5.94
C MET A 1024 -18.48 -3.44 7.17
N THR A 1025 -17.31 -4.06 7.10
CA THR A 1025 -16.96 -5.15 8.01
C THR A 1025 -16.46 -4.65 9.36
N LYS A 1026 -17.08 -5.18 10.42
CA LYS A 1026 -16.64 -4.96 11.80
C LYS A 1026 -15.45 -5.88 12.14
N PRO A 1027 -14.53 -5.49 13.03
CA PRO A 1027 -13.45 -6.35 13.51
C PRO A 1027 -13.96 -7.68 14.10
N MET A 1028 -13.11 -8.71 14.25
CA MET A 1028 -13.57 -10.00 14.79
C MET A 1028 -14.19 -9.86 16.19
N GLU A 1029 -15.28 -10.60 16.43
CA GLU A 1029 -16.03 -10.56 17.69
C GLU A 1029 -15.15 -10.73 18.92
N LYS A 1030 -14.18 -11.66 18.88
CA LYS A 1030 -13.28 -11.96 20.01
C LYS A 1030 -12.43 -10.76 20.49
N TYR A 1031 -12.30 -9.71 19.68
CA TYR A 1031 -11.55 -8.50 20.01
C TYR A 1031 -12.43 -7.33 20.43
N ARG A 1032 -13.75 -7.41 20.22
CA ARG A 1032 -14.66 -6.26 20.40
C ARG A 1032 -14.90 -5.91 21.87
N LEU A 1033 -15.20 -4.64 22.10
CA LEU A 1033 -15.48 -4.10 23.42
C LEU A 1033 -17.00 -4.02 23.64
N HIS A 1034 -17.61 -5.12 24.09
CA HIS A 1034 -19.07 -5.24 24.22
C HIS A 1034 -19.71 -4.44 25.35
N TYR A 1035 -20.97 -4.03 25.29
CA TYR A 1035 -21.64 -3.48 26.49
C TYR A 1035 -21.67 -4.48 27.66
N ALA A 1036 -20.98 -4.19 28.77
CA ALA A 1036 -20.82 -5.10 29.90
C ALA A 1036 -20.35 -4.38 31.17
N ASP A 1037 -20.45 -5.05 32.33
CA ASP A 1037 -19.84 -4.55 33.57
C ASP A 1037 -18.33 -4.53 33.41
N ARG A 1038 -17.72 -3.44 33.84
CA ARG A 1038 -16.28 -3.26 33.74
C ARG A 1038 -15.74 -2.56 34.96
N GLU A 1039 -14.53 -2.94 35.34
CA GLU A 1039 -13.78 -2.30 36.40
C GLU A 1039 -12.34 -2.10 35.94
N PHE A 1040 -11.85 -0.88 36.09
CA PHE A 1040 -10.49 -0.50 35.80
C PHE A 1040 -9.90 0.18 37.04
N THR A 1041 -8.77 -0.33 37.52
CA THR A 1041 -8.05 0.28 38.64
C THR A 1041 -6.58 0.47 38.27
N PHE A 1042 -6.08 1.66 38.52
CA PHE A 1042 -4.66 2.01 38.37
C PHE A 1042 -4.23 2.96 39.48
N LYS A 1043 -2.93 3.18 39.59
CA LYS A 1043 -2.31 4.05 40.59
C LYS A 1043 -1.62 5.22 39.92
N ILE A 1044 -1.77 6.42 40.48
CA ILE A 1044 -1.04 7.64 40.12
C ILE A 1044 0.02 7.92 41.19
N LYS A 1045 1.23 8.25 40.76
CA LYS A 1045 2.35 8.71 41.60
C LYS A 1045 3.00 9.96 41.03
N ALA A 1046 3.61 10.76 41.91
CA ALA A 1046 4.50 11.83 41.48
C ALA A 1046 5.76 11.23 40.83
N LYS A 1047 6.19 11.78 39.68
CA LYS A 1047 7.48 11.49 39.06
C LYS A 1047 8.59 12.33 39.69
#